data_AF-A0A953NUB8-F1
#
_entry.id   AF-A0A953NUB8-F1
#
_cell.length_a   1.000
_cell.length_b   1.000
_cell.length_c   1.000
_cell.angle_alpha   90.00
_cell.angle_beta   90.00
_cell.angle_gamma   90.00
#
_symmetry.space_group_name_H-M   'P 1'
#
loop_
_entity.id
_entity.type
_entity.pdbx_description
1 polymer ?
#
loop_
_entity_poly.entity_id
_entity_poly.type
_entity_poly.pdbx_seq_one_letter_code
_entity_poly.pdbx_strand_id
1 'polypeptide(L)'
;MMKLQSGWKRIVSLALACFTITALSFTLLYAKGGNGGGGQGGGGNQGGGNHGGNGGGDLGGGGNGGGGNRGGNGGGGNGGRGGNGGGQAHGGGERKLGSLKSVSIPGPADAELSNLVRDKAAAIALGKAFFWDMQFGSDGVTACATCHFAAGADSRWSNQTDPGLRRVDGNGNPAADSNTFHPGFGADHTLALRDFPLHKLADINNRGSSVLADNNNIVGSQGVFRNNFNDVVMGQALENQTPVGDPTFSVADSSGGSWNVRRSTPRNAPSVINAVFNYRNFWDGRAQGTFNGVNPFGAGDPSAHLIQVDPSNPNATIEVTLRLSNSALASQAVGPPGSDVEMSASGRSFVKMGKKMLSLSPLALQQVSPSDSVLGSLSSAPGNGLSSTYVDMVKAAFQPKWWSSNLVVDKDSNILHSGTPQNTDEYSQMEYNFSMFWGVAIQMYESTLVSDNSRFDQFMQGNRSALTPLEQRGMDRFTGKGGCSNCHNGAEFTDAAVSNVQSRGVVEKLPGGLWHDVGFHNIGVRPTTDDMGIAAGDPSGLASLSVAQMASQGLVKGTSVPAGAAVSVRGAVKTPSLRNIELTAPFFLNGGQATLSQVVDFYSRGGDFPSADMDPQLERAGFSFDDKAAVVAFLKSLTDERVRTQSAPFDHPSLVVPNGLTISNGAGSEQMITMPATGASGGAPLAKFCESLTGGSAPACN
;
A
#
# COMPACT_ATOMS: atom_id res chain seq x y z
N MET A 1 -17.88 -33.64 45.73
CA MET A 1 -18.95 -33.93 46.73
C MET A 1 -20.28 -33.44 46.19
N MET A 2 -21.23 -34.37 46.01
CA MET A 2 -22.71 -34.26 45.99
C MET A 2 -23.49 -33.28 45.07
N LYS A 3 -24.22 -33.90 44.11
CA LYS A 3 -25.66 -33.76 43.70
C LYS A 3 -26.20 -32.36 43.32
N LEU A 4 -26.71 -32.15 42.09
CA LEU A 4 -28.08 -32.44 41.60
C LEU A 4 -28.09 -32.20 40.05
N GLN A 5 -28.33 -33.13 39.12
CA GLN A 5 -29.61 -33.67 38.57
C GLN A 5 -30.81 -32.72 38.65
N SER A 6 -31.71 -32.49 37.67
CA SER A 6 -31.99 -33.04 36.33
C SER A 6 -33.28 -32.36 35.79
N GLY A 7 -33.49 -32.32 34.47
CA GLY A 7 -34.83 -32.17 33.82
C GLY A 7 -34.90 -31.03 32.79
N TRP A 8 -35.43 -31.16 31.57
CA TRP A 8 -36.15 -32.26 30.92
C TRP A 8 -36.20 -31.97 29.40
N LYS A 9 -36.06 -33.02 28.58
CA LYS A 9 -36.29 -33.02 27.12
C LYS A 9 -37.79 -32.95 26.80
N ARG A 10 -38.20 -32.10 25.85
CA ARG A 10 -39.34 -32.23 24.90
C ARG A 10 -39.15 -31.16 23.80
N ILE A 11 -39.31 -31.32 22.49
CA ILE A 11 -39.71 -32.39 21.55
C ILE A 11 -39.15 -31.96 20.18
N VAL A 12 -38.68 -32.93 19.40
CA VAL A 12 -38.31 -32.81 17.99
C VAL A 12 -39.55 -33.07 17.11
N SER A 13 -39.62 -32.41 15.95
CA SER A 13 -40.46 -32.66 14.76
C SER A 13 -41.69 -31.75 14.60
N LEU A 14 -41.70 -30.92 13.56
CA LEU A 14 -42.46 -31.22 12.34
C LEU A 14 -42.05 -30.28 11.19
N ALA A 15 -41.86 -30.89 10.02
CA ALA A 15 -41.58 -30.26 8.75
C ALA A 15 -42.88 -29.86 8.02
N LEU A 16 -42.69 -28.96 7.06
CA LEU A 16 -43.40 -28.83 5.78
C LEU A 16 -44.85 -28.31 5.73
N ALA A 17 -45.01 -27.39 4.77
CA ALA A 17 -46.17 -27.13 3.91
C ALA A 17 -47.28 -26.20 4.44
N CYS A 18 -47.37 -25.00 3.83
CA CYS A 18 -48.64 -24.55 3.26
C CYS A 18 -48.40 -23.71 2.00
N PHE A 19 -49.27 -23.93 1.03
CA PHE A 19 -49.17 -23.69 -0.41
C PHE A 19 -50.05 -22.48 -0.80
N THR A 20 -49.54 -21.62 -1.71
CA THR A 20 -50.23 -20.94 -2.85
C THR A 20 -51.48 -20.03 -2.71
N ILE A 21 -51.60 -19.18 -3.75
CA ILE A 21 -52.76 -18.43 -4.31
C ILE A 21 -52.78 -16.95 -3.87
N THR A 22 -52.61 -15.93 -4.74
CA THR A 22 -53.41 -15.62 -5.94
C THR A 22 -52.66 -14.69 -6.92
N ALA A 23 -52.90 -14.86 -8.22
CA ALA A 23 -52.53 -13.95 -9.32
C ALA A 23 -53.78 -13.28 -9.93
N LEU A 24 -53.57 -12.37 -10.90
CA LEU A 24 -54.54 -11.68 -11.80
C LEU A 24 -55.23 -10.44 -11.18
N SER A 25 -55.43 -9.29 -11.84
CA SER A 25 -55.24 -8.80 -13.22
C SER A 25 -55.41 -7.27 -13.19
N PHE A 26 -54.84 -6.52 -14.15
CA PHE A 26 -55.60 -5.60 -15.00
C PHE A 26 -54.73 -5.12 -16.18
N THR A 27 -55.32 -5.12 -17.36
CA THR A 27 -54.71 -4.94 -18.68
C THR A 27 -55.56 -3.95 -19.49
N LEU A 28 -54.90 -3.09 -20.29
CA LEU A 28 -55.43 -2.29 -21.43
C LEU A 28 -56.47 -1.19 -21.07
N LEU A 29 -56.64 -0.04 -21.74
CA LEU A 29 -56.39 0.52 -23.09
C LEU A 29 -56.03 2.02 -22.92
N TYR A 30 -55.47 2.82 -23.86
CA TYR A 30 -55.93 3.11 -25.23
C TYR A 30 -54.85 3.88 -26.00
N ALA A 31 -54.88 3.73 -27.32
CA ALA A 31 -53.93 4.24 -28.29
C ALA A 31 -54.46 5.45 -29.10
N LYS A 32 -53.53 6.04 -29.86
CA LYS A 32 -53.66 6.68 -31.20
C LYS A 32 -54.06 8.15 -31.34
N GLY A 33 -53.31 8.78 -32.27
CA GLY A 33 -53.68 9.95 -33.09
C GLY A 33 -52.70 11.11 -32.88
N GLY A 34 -52.03 11.69 -33.87
CA GLY A 34 -52.14 11.61 -35.32
C GLY A 34 -51.08 12.50 -35.99
N ASN A 35 -50.93 12.27 -37.29
CA ASN A 35 -49.96 12.82 -38.23
C ASN A 35 -50.42 14.17 -38.83
N GLY A 36 -49.49 14.93 -39.43
CA GLY A 36 -49.77 16.08 -40.33
C GLY A 36 -48.84 17.26 -40.05
N GLY A 37 -47.82 17.53 -40.88
CA GLY A 37 -47.89 18.35 -42.11
C GLY A 37 -47.50 19.79 -41.75
N GLY A 38 -46.60 20.55 -42.39
CA GLY A 38 -46.14 20.68 -43.78
C GLY A 38 -45.94 22.19 -44.03
N GLY A 39 -44.96 22.60 -44.86
CA GLY A 39 -44.69 24.02 -45.24
C GLY A 39 -43.31 24.48 -44.75
N GLN A 40 -42.22 24.59 -45.54
CA GLN A 40 -41.96 25.16 -46.87
C GLN A 40 -41.98 26.70 -46.93
N GLY A 41 -40.85 27.28 -47.38
CA GLY A 41 -40.64 28.68 -47.75
C GLY A 41 -39.60 29.38 -46.87
N GLY A 42 -38.50 29.97 -47.35
CA GLY A 42 -38.04 30.26 -48.70
C GLY A 42 -37.20 31.55 -48.69
N GLY A 43 -36.09 31.57 -49.46
CA GLY A 43 -35.33 32.76 -49.90
C GLY A 43 -34.51 33.47 -48.81
N GLY A 44 -33.33 34.04 -49.05
CA GLY A 44 -32.53 34.39 -50.22
C GLY A 44 -31.44 35.32 -49.67
N ASN A 45 -30.16 35.08 -49.90
CA ASN A 45 -29.38 35.45 -51.07
C ASN A 45 -28.62 36.79 -50.92
N GLN A 46 -27.32 36.73 -51.28
CA GLN A 46 -26.41 37.83 -51.69
C GLN A 46 -25.96 38.85 -50.63
N GLY A 47 -24.72 39.36 -50.66
CA GLY A 47 -23.60 39.28 -51.60
C GLY A 47 -22.33 39.73 -50.86
N GLY A 48 -21.13 39.28 -51.25
CA GLY A 48 -20.28 39.99 -52.22
C GLY A 48 -19.45 41.07 -51.51
N GLY A 49 -18.13 41.16 -51.59
CA GLY A 49 -17.10 40.50 -52.38
C GLY A 49 -15.80 41.32 -52.28
N ASN A 50 -14.71 40.74 -52.79
CA ASN A 50 -13.50 41.38 -53.36
C ASN A 50 -12.67 42.33 -52.45
N HIS A 51 -11.35 42.49 -52.54
CA HIS A 51 -10.31 42.33 -53.56
C HIS A 51 -8.99 42.06 -52.79
N GLY A 52 -7.98 41.34 -53.30
CA GLY A 52 -7.08 41.70 -54.41
C GLY A 52 -5.64 41.51 -53.89
N GLY A 53 -4.83 40.64 -54.48
CA GLY A 53 -3.66 41.02 -55.31
C GLY A 53 -2.41 41.27 -54.45
N ASN A 54 -1.17 41.01 -54.84
CA ASN A 54 -0.55 40.51 -56.06
C ASN A 54 0.96 40.39 -55.77
N GLY A 55 1.68 39.55 -56.54
CA GLY A 55 3.14 39.63 -56.74
C GLY A 55 4.01 38.99 -55.66
N GLY A 56 5.07 38.24 -55.97
CA GLY A 56 5.81 38.05 -57.22
C GLY A 56 7.31 38.04 -56.92
N GLY A 57 8.06 37.19 -57.62
CA GLY A 57 9.55 37.15 -57.66
C GLY A 57 10.12 35.83 -57.14
N ASP A 58 10.57 34.91 -58.02
CA ASP A 58 11.90 34.83 -58.68
C ASP A 58 12.97 34.23 -57.73
N LEU A 59 13.91 33.34 -58.08
CA LEU A 59 14.39 32.68 -59.31
C LEU A 59 15.37 31.54 -58.89
N GLY A 60 15.43 30.49 -59.73
CA GLY A 60 16.62 29.66 -60.05
C GLY A 60 17.27 28.77 -58.96
N GLY A 61 17.74 27.54 -59.20
CA GLY A 61 17.92 26.75 -60.42
C GLY A 61 18.81 25.52 -60.17
N GLY A 62 18.77 24.53 -61.08
CA GLY A 62 19.71 23.40 -61.25
C GLY A 62 19.49 22.19 -60.31
N GLY A 63 19.19 20.94 -60.72
CA GLY A 63 19.76 20.11 -61.80
C GLY A 63 21.06 19.44 -61.32
N ASN A 64 21.37 18.14 -61.42
CA ASN A 64 20.79 16.94 -62.01
C ASN A 64 21.68 15.73 -61.58
N GLY A 65 21.12 14.50 -61.55
CA GLY A 65 21.83 13.20 -61.69
C GLY A 65 22.52 12.61 -60.44
N GLY A 66 22.46 11.31 -60.13
CA GLY A 66 21.84 10.14 -60.78
C GLY A 66 22.32 8.85 -60.08
N GLY A 67 21.48 7.81 -60.11
CA GLY A 67 21.77 6.36 -59.99
C GLY A 67 22.54 5.85 -58.75
N GLY A 68 22.12 4.82 -58.02
CA GLY A 68 21.03 3.88 -58.13
C GLY A 68 21.21 2.76 -57.09
N ASN A 69 20.24 1.84 -57.08
CA ASN A 69 20.30 0.43 -56.68
C ASN A 69 19.51 -0.01 -55.42
N ARG A 70 18.31 -0.52 -55.71
CA ARG A 70 17.65 -1.78 -55.30
C ARG A 70 17.69 -2.29 -53.85
N GLY A 71 16.49 -2.65 -53.40
CA GLY A 71 16.17 -3.61 -52.33
C GLY A 71 15.54 -2.90 -51.12
N GLY A 72 14.34 -3.19 -50.64
CA GLY A 72 13.43 -4.29 -50.87
C GLY A 72 12.08 -4.00 -50.20
N ASN A 73 11.14 -4.87 -50.53
CA ASN A 73 9.71 -4.92 -50.27
C ASN A 73 9.25 -4.61 -48.82
N GLY A 74 8.08 -3.96 -48.65
CA GLY A 74 7.46 -3.80 -47.33
C GLY A 74 6.18 -2.95 -47.27
N GLY A 75 5.05 -3.55 -47.64
CA GLY A 75 3.72 -3.41 -47.02
C GLY A 75 3.19 -2.02 -46.60
N GLY A 76 2.17 -1.55 -47.32
CA GLY A 76 1.38 -0.38 -46.94
C GLY A 76 0.51 -0.58 -45.69
N GLY A 77 0.33 0.52 -44.95
CA GLY A 77 -0.60 0.66 -43.83
C GLY A 77 -0.94 2.13 -43.64
N ASN A 78 -2.23 2.43 -43.67
CA ASN A 78 -2.84 3.72 -43.99
C ASN A 78 -2.73 4.77 -42.86
N GLY A 79 -2.62 6.04 -43.25
CA GLY A 79 -2.44 7.18 -42.36
C GLY A 79 -3.72 7.67 -41.67
N GLY A 80 -3.58 8.05 -40.40
CA GLY A 80 -4.54 8.85 -39.63
C GLY A 80 -3.85 10.14 -39.16
N ARG A 81 -4.39 11.27 -39.59
CA ARG A 81 -3.83 12.63 -39.43
C ARG A 81 -3.70 13.03 -37.96
N GLY A 82 -2.47 13.34 -37.53
CA GLY A 82 -2.19 14.03 -36.27
C GLY A 82 -2.39 15.54 -36.41
N GLY A 83 -3.26 16.10 -35.57
CA GLY A 83 -3.39 17.54 -35.34
C GLY A 83 -2.32 18.02 -34.37
N ASN A 84 -1.57 19.01 -34.80
CA ASN A 84 -0.43 19.63 -34.14
C ASN A 84 -0.86 20.45 -32.91
N GLY A 85 -0.29 20.15 -31.74
CA GLY A 85 -0.41 20.96 -30.53
C GLY A 85 0.96 21.02 -29.86
N GLY A 86 1.71 22.07 -30.15
CA GLY A 86 3.06 22.28 -29.62
C GLY A 86 3.05 22.63 -28.13
N GLY A 87 3.72 21.79 -27.33
CA GLY A 87 4.13 22.04 -25.95
C GLY A 87 5.46 21.32 -25.75
N GLN A 88 6.46 22.03 -25.26
CA GLN A 88 7.88 21.71 -25.35
C GLN A 88 8.28 20.34 -24.78
N ALA A 89 9.09 19.61 -25.57
CA ALA A 89 9.75 18.38 -25.16
C ALA A 89 10.95 18.69 -24.25
N HIS A 90 10.91 18.18 -23.02
CA HIS A 90 12.09 17.96 -22.20
C HIS A 90 12.41 16.45 -22.21
N GLY A 91 13.59 16.06 -22.70
CA GLY A 91 14.09 14.68 -22.62
C GLY A 91 14.50 14.32 -21.18
N GLY A 92 14.47 13.06 -20.72
CA GLY A 92 14.23 11.79 -21.42
C GLY A 92 13.72 10.69 -20.46
N GLY A 93 13.17 9.63 -21.05
CA GLY A 93 12.39 8.56 -20.42
C GLY A 93 10.90 8.73 -20.74
N GLU A 94 10.31 7.88 -21.58
CA GLU A 94 8.89 7.98 -21.95
C GLU A 94 8.01 7.89 -20.68
N ARG A 95 7.33 8.99 -20.31
CA ARG A 95 6.25 9.05 -19.30
C ARG A 95 4.99 8.29 -19.74
N LYS A 96 5.16 7.26 -20.56
CA LYS A 96 4.10 6.54 -21.24
C LYS A 96 3.58 5.43 -20.35
N LEU A 97 2.27 5.35 -20.23
CA LEU A 97 1.63 4.26 -19.50
C LEU A 97 1.86 2.93 -20.24
N GLY A 98 2.02 1.85 -19.49
CA GLY A 98 2.37 0.53 -20.02
C GLY A 98 1.66 -0.62 -19.31
N SER A 99 1.65 -1.81 -19.92
CA SER A 99 1.18 -3.00 -19.19
C SER A 99 2.26 -3.47 -18.22
N LEU A 100 1.87 -3.93 -17.02
CA LEU A 100 2.83 -4.46 -16.06
C LEU A 100 3.46 -5.77 -16.51
N LYS A 101 2.80 -6.53 -17.42
CA LYS A 101 3.37 -7.76 -18.00
C LYS A 101 4.66 -7.54 -18.77
N SER A 102 4.95 -6.31 -19.20
CA SER A 102 6.21 -6.00 -19.89
C SER A 102 7.34 -5.62 -18.94
N VAL A 103 7.10 -5.58 -17.62
CA VAL A 103 8.09 -5.18 -16.62
C VAL A 103 8.58 -6.41 -15.86
N SER A 104 9.89 -6.59 -15.83
CA SER A 104 10.52 -7.61 -14.99
C SER A 104 10.32 -7.26 -13.51
N ILE A 105 9.94 -8.25 -12.70
CA ILE A 105 9.84 -8.08 -11.25
C ILE A 105 11.26 -7.81 -10.71
N PRO A 106 11.52 -6.66 -10.07
CA PRO A 106 12.84 -6.37 -9.53
C PRO A 106 13.16 -7.26 -8.33
N GLY A 107 14.45 -7.49 -8.08
CA GLY A 107 14.92 -8.26 -6.94
C GLY A 107 16.44 -8.22 -6.81
N PRO A 108 16.99 -8.84 -5.76
CA PRO A 108 18.43 -8.95 -5.58
C PRO A 108 19.08 -9.67 -6.75
N ALA A 109 20.37 -9.44 -6.98
CA ALA A 109 21.10 -10.20 -7.98
C ALA A 109 21.13 -11.69 -7.59
N ASP A 110 21.11 -12.60 -8.58
CA ASP A 110 21.08 -14.05 -8.34
C ASP A 110 22.23 -14.53 -7.44
N ALA A 111 23.43 -13.94 -7.57
CA ALA A 111 24.58 -14.23 -6.72
C ALA A 111 24.38 -13.77 -5.26
N GLU A 112 23.70 -12.64 -5.04
CA GLU A 112 23.35 -12.20 -3.68
C GLU A 112 22.27 -13.12 -3.09
N LEU A 113 21.23 -13.43 -3.86
CA LEU A 113 20.11 -14.24 -3.39
C LEU A 113 20.53 -15.67 -3.08
N SER A 114 21.30 -16.33 -3.96
CA SER A 114 21.76 -17.72 -3.77
C SER A 114 22.71 -17.90 -2.58
N ASN A 115 23.38 -16.83 -2.15
CA ASN A 115 24.18 -16.82 -0.92
C ASN A 115 23.35 -16.89 0.36
N LEU A 116 22.04 -16.58 0.30
CA LEU A 116 21.12 -16.57 1.44
C LEU A 116 20.06 -17.66 1.29
N VAL A 117 19.34 -17.63 0.18
CA VAL A 117 18.20 -18.50 -0.14
C VAL A 117 18.69 -19.73 -0.90
N ARG A 118 18.43 -20.89 -0.33
CA ARG A 118 18.71 -22.20 -0.92
C ARG A 118 17.57 -22.67 -1.81
N ASP A 119 16.33 -22.43 -1.39
CA ASP A 119 15.12 -22.79 -2.13
C ASP A 119 14.13 -21.62 -2.10
N LYS A 120 13.89 -21.03 -3.27
CA LYS A 120 13.00 -19.88 -3.42
C LYS A 120 11.54 -20.22 -3.14
N ALA A 121 11.07 -21.41 -3.51
CA ALA A 121 9.69 -21.82 -3.26
C ALA A 121 9.45 -22.03 -1.76
N ALA A 122 10.41 -22.64 -1.05
CA ALA A 122 10.37 -22.76 0.41
C ALA A 122 10.40 -21.39 1.09
N ALA A 123 11.20 -20.44 0.59
CA ALA A 123 11.24 -19.06 1.10
C ALA A 123 9.90 -18.32 0.88
N ILE A 124 9.25 -18.52 -0.27
CA ILE A 124 7.90 -17.98 -0.54
C ILE A 124 6.87 -18.57 0.43
N ALA A 125 6.89 -19.89 0.66
CA ALA A 125 6.00 -20.54 1.62
C ALA A 125 6.21 -20.02 3.06
N LEU A 126 7.46 -19.88 3.48
CA LEU A 126 7.81 -19.29 4.77
C LEU A 126 7.34 -17.82 4.87
N GLY A 127 7.54 -17.04 3.81
CA GLY A 127 7.10 -15.65 3.74
C GLY A 127 5.58 -15.51 3.86
N LYS A 128 4.82 -16.36 3.15
CA LYS A 128 3.36 -16.38 3.26
C LYS A 128 2.92 -16.77 4.67
N ALA A 129 3.56 -17.77 5.28
CA ALA A 129 3.26 -18.13 6.68
C ALA A 129 3.52 -16.94 7.63
N PHE A 130 4.69 -16.31 7.56
CA PHE A 130 5.04 -15.16 8.40
C PHE A 130 4.11 -13.97 8.22
N PHE A 131 3.79 -13.59 6.98
CA PHE A 131 2.93 -12.43 6.69
C PHE A 131 1.53 -12.56 7.31
N TRP A 132 0.99 -13.79 7.34
CA TRP A 132 -0.36 -14.08 7.80
C TRP A 132 -0.44 -14.55 9.25
N ASP A 133 0.67 -14.82 9.94
CA ASP A 133 0.65 -15.40 11.28
C ASP A 133 0.32 -14.38 12.40
N MET A 134 -0.93 -14.39 12.86
CA MET A 134 -1.45 -13.65 14.01
C MET A 134 -0.67 -13.91 15.30
N GLN A 135 -0.01 -15.07 15.41
CA GLN A 135 0.82 -15.37 16.58
C GLN A 135 2.07 -14.48 16.66
N PHE A 136 2.43 -13.77 15.59
CA PHE A 136 3.62 -12.96 15.57
C PHE A 136 3.50 -11.71 16.46
N GLY A 137 2.35 -11.02 16.46
CA GLY A 137 2.11 -9.86 17.33
C GLY A 137 2.26 -10.20 18.81
N SER A 138 2.62 -9.22 19.64
CA SER A 138 2.75 -9.44 21.10
C SER A 138 1.44 -9.85 21.77
N ASP A 139 0.31 -9.49 21.16
CA ASP A 139 -1.05 -9.79 21.62
C ASP A 139 -1.58 -11.15 21.13
N GLY A 140 -0.85 -11.85 20.26
CA GLY A 140 -1.30 -13.11 19.64
C GLY A 140 -2.47 -12.93 18.65
N VAL A 141 -2.73 -11.71 18.20
CA VAL A 141 -3.82 -11.37 17.27
C VAL A 141 -3.28 -10.64 16.03
N THR A 142 -2.31 -9.74 16.21
CA THR A 142 -1.87 -8.83 15.15
C THR A 142 -0.82 -9.48 14.23
N ALA A 143 -0.99 -9.31 12.92
CA ALA A 143 -0.09 -9.80 11.86
C ALA A 143 0.15 -8.69 10.83
N CYS A 144 1.09 -8.87 9.88
CA CYS A 144 1.17 -7.95 8.73
C CYS A 144 -0.18 -7.92 7.99
N ALA A 145 -0.80 -9.08 7.81
CA ALA A 145 -2.10 -9.22 7.18
C ALA A 145 -3.23 -8.44 7.88
N THR A 146 -3.19 -8.20 9.21
CA THR A 146 -4.31 -7.50 9.90
C THR A 146 -4.50 -6.06 9.45
N CYS A 147 -3.47 -5.42 8.90
CA CYS A 147 -3.55 -4.08 8.29
C CYS A 147 -3.59 -4.12 6.75
N HIS A 148 -3.45 -5.29 6.14
CA HIS A 148 -3.27 -5.46 4.69
C HIS A 148 -4.20 -6.52 4.07
N PHE A 149 -5.30 -6.87 4.74
CA PHE A 149 -6.15 -8.01 4.37
C PHE A 149 -7.06 -7.76 3.15
N ALA A 150 -7.41 -6.49 2.86
CA ALA A 150 -8.35 -6.15 1.79
C ALA A 150 -7.59 -5.54 0.60
N ALA A 151 -7.30 -6.35 -0.43
CA ALA A 151 -6.48 -5.96 -1.58
C ALA A 151 -5.11 -5.34 -1.17
N GLY A 152 -4.53 -5.84 -0.08
CA GLY A 152 -3.28 -5.34 0.48
C GLY A 152 -3.42 -4.09 1.35
N ALA A 153 -4.63 -3.57 1.59
CA ALA A 153 -4.90 -2.36 2.37
C ALA A 153 -5.83 -2.64 3.57
N ASP A 154 -6.10 -1.61 4.37
CA ASP A 154 -7.00 -1.68 5.52
C ASP A 154 -8.35 -1.04 5.18
N SER A 155 -9.39 -1.87 5.13
CA SER A 155 -10.76 -1.41 4.84
C SER A 155 -11.65 -1.38 6.08
N ARG A 156 -11.08 -1.47 7.29
CA ARG A 156 -11.85 -1.40 8.54
C ARG A 156 -12.44 -0.01 8.72
N TRP A 157 -13.58 0.04 9.41
CA TRP A 157 -14.31 1.30 9.62
C TRP A 157 -14.39 1.69 11.09
N SER A 158 -13.87 0.88 12.01
CA SER A 158 -13.87 1.19 13.44
C SER A 158 -12.45 1.22 14.00
N ASN A 159 -12.23 2.10 14.97
CA ASN A 159 -10.94 2.30 15.65
C ASN A 159 -9.76 2.59 14.72
N GLN A 160 -9.99 3.29 13.62
CA GLN A 160 -8.95 3.62 12.64
C GLN A 160 -8.36 5.02 12.84
N THR A 161 -8.67 5.71 13.95
CA THR A 161 -8.35 7.13 14.10
C THR A 161 -7.07 7.35 14.91
N ASP A 162 -6.15 8.15 14.38
CA ASP A 162 -4.98 8.68 15.07
C ASP A 162 -5.10 10.21 15.21
N PRO A 163 -4.71 10.80 16.34
CA PRO A 163 -4.88 12.24 16.61
C PRO A 163 -3.89 13.13 15.84
N GLY A 164 -3.04 12.56 14.97
CA GLY A 164 -1.96 13.24 14.27
C GLY A 164 -0.66 13.25 15.07
N LEU A 165 -0.20 12.09 15.54
CA LEU A 165 1.03 11.98 16.35
C LEU A 165 2.30 12.49 15.65
N ARG A 166 2.26 12.67 14.33
CA ARG A 166 3.38 13.18 13.51
C ARG A 166 3.41 14.70 13.35
N ARG A 167 2.40 15.42 13.84
CA ARG A 167 2.35 16.88 13.70
C ARG A 167 3.48 17.54 14.48
N VAL A 168 4.06 18.58 13.89
CA VAL A 168 5.13 19.38 14.47
C VAL A 168 4.78 20.87 14.50
N ASP A 169 5.43 21.62 15.38
CA ASP A 169 5.40 23.09 15.40
C ASP A 169 6.35 23.70 14.34
N GLY A 170 6.42 25.03 14.29
CA GLY A 170 7.30 25.74 13.36
C GLY A 170 8.80 25.48 13.56
N ASN A 171 9.20 24.91 14.71
CA ASN A 171 10.58 24.55 15.04
C ASN A 171 10.85 23.05 14.80
N GLY A 172 9.86 22.27 14.39
CA GLY A 172 9.98 20.82 14.19
C GLY A 172 9.79 19.99 15.46
N ASN A 173 9.39 20.59 16.59
CA ASN A 173 9.03 19.82 17.79
C ASN A 173 7.63 19.25 17.66
N PRO A 174 7.27 18.15 18.36
CA PRO A 174 5.89 17.66 18.38
C PRO A 174 4.89 18.78 18.70
N ALA A 175 3.84 18.91 17.90
CA ALA A 175 2.82 19.92 18.11
C ALA A 175 2.13 19.68 19.48
N ALA A 176 1.76 20.76 20.17
CA ALA A 176 1.18 20.68 21.51
C ALA A 176 -0.13 19.86 21.58
N ASP A 177 -0.85 19.76 20.46
CA ASP A 177 -2.10 19.02 20.31
C ASP A 177 -1.94 17.67 19.58
N SER A 178 -0.71 17.25 19.25
CA SER A 178 -0.43 16.04 18.45
C SER A 178 -0.97 14.74 19.05
N ASN A 179 -1.30 14.75 20.35
CA ASN A 179 -1.88 13.63 21.09
C ASN A 179 -3.38 13.83 21.42
N THR A 180 -4.02 14.84 20.84
CA THR A 180 -5.41 15.22 21.09
C THR A 180 -6.25 15.02 19.84
N PHE A 181 -7.31 14.22 19.95
CA PHE A 181 -8.24 13.99 18.85
C PHE A 181 -9.07 15.24 18.54
N HIS A 182 -9.34 15.45 17.25
CA HIS A 182 -10.36 16.39 16.82
C HIS A 182 -11.72 16.11 17.52
N PRO A 183 -12.44 17.14 18.02
CA PRO A 183 -13.73 16.97 18.66
C PRO A 183 -14.73 16.16 17.81
N GLY A 184 -15.37 15.16 18.43
CA GLY A 184 -16.33 14.28 17.76
C GLY A 184 -15.73 13.18 16.88
N PHE A 185 -14.39 13.03 16.85
CA PHE A 185 -13.67 12.02 16.07
C PHE A 185 -12.58 11.37 16.94
N GLY A 186 -12.98 10.84 18.10
CA GLY A 186 -12.07 10.33 19.14
C GLY A 186 -11.52 8.92 18.89
N ALA A 187 -10.79 8.39 19.86
CA ALA A 187 -10.36 7.00 19.87
C ALA A 187 -11.56 6.04 19.72
N ASP A 188 -11.37 4.90 19.03
CA ASP A 188 -12.42 3.91 18.75
C ASP A 188 -13.62 4.43 17.93
N HIS A 189 -13.48 5.57 17.25
CA HIS A 189 -14.55 6.11 16.41
C HIS A 189 -14.94 5.13 15.29
N THR A 190 -16.25 4.98 15.10
CA THR A 190 -16.83 4.26 13.96
C THR A 190 -17.05 5.24 12.81
N LEU A 191 -16.23 5.11 11.78
CA LEU A 191 -16.25 5.91 10.56
C LEU A 191 -17.59 5.77 9.84
N ALA A 192 -18.05 6.90 9.28
CA ALA A 192 -19.21 6.98 8.41
C ALA A 192 -18.90 7.86 7.20
N LEU A 193 -19.68 7.72 6.12
CA LEU A 193 -19.46 8.51 4.90
C LEU A 193 -19.50 10.02 5.13
N ARG A 194 -20.27 10.49 6.13
CA ARG A 194 -20.36 11.90 6.53
C ARG A 194 -19.06 12.49 7.06
N ASP A 195 -18.13 11.64 7.50
CA ASP A 195 -16.84 12.06 8.03
C ASP A 195 -15.88 12.47 6.91
N PHE A 196 -16.19 12.11 5.65
CA PHE A 196 -15.34 12.36 4.48
C PHE A 196 -15.94 13.43 3.55
N PRO A 197 -15.10 14.26 2.89
CA PRO A 197 -13.65 14.38 3.10
C PRO A 197 -13.31 14.93 4.50
N LEU A 198 -12.15 14.57 5.06
CA LEU A 198 -11.68 15.15 6.33
C LEU A 198 -11.46 16.67 6.22
N HIS A 199 -11.15 17.16 5.02
CA HIS A 199 -11.14 18.59 4.69
C HIS A 199 -12.27 18.91 3.71
N LYS A 200 -13.35 19.54 4.19
CA LYS A 200 -14.57 19.78 3.43
C LYS A 200 -14.73 21.24 3.06
N LEU A 201 -14.81 21.51 1.76
CA LEU A 201 -14.97 22.83 1.18
C LEU A 201 -16.44 23.12 0.81
N ALA A 202 -16.83 24.39 0.83
CA ALA A 202 -18.16 24.82 0.40
C ALA A 202 -18.33 24.72 -1.13
N ASP A 203 -17.28 25.01 -1.89
CA ASP A 203 -17.19 24.72 -3.31
C ASP A 203 -16.07 23.71 -3.57
N ILE A 204 -16.46 22.48 -3.91
CA ILE A 204 -15.56 21.36 -4.18
C ILE A 204 -14.57 21.61 -5.33
N ASN A 205 -14.82 22.62 -6.17
CA ASN A 205 -13.98 22.97 -7.33
C ASN A 205 -13.01 24.12 -7.06
N ASN A 206 -13.10 24.74 -5.89
CA ASN A 206 -12.31 25.90 -5.51
C ASN A 206 -11.67 25.70 -4.15
N ARG A 207 -10.36 25.41 -4.14
CA ARG A 207 -9.55 25.26 -2.92
C ARG A 207 -9.52 26.51 -2.02
N GLY A 208 -9.84 27.69 -2.56
CA GLY A 208 -9.94 28.93 -1.80
C GLY A 208 -11.35 29.24 -1.27
N SER A 209 -12.31 28.32 -1.43
CA SER A 209 -13.66 28.49 -0.87
C SER A 209 -13.68 28.29 0.64
N SER A 210 -14.77 28.71 1.30
CA SER A 210 -14.90 28.56 2.75
C SER A 210 -14.86 27.09 3.16
N VAL A 211 -14.12 26.79 4.22
CA VAL A 211 -14.05 25.47 4.83
C VAL A 211 -15.30 25.22 5.67
N LEU A 212 -16.03 24.15 5.36
CA LEU A 212 -17.23 23.71 6.09
C LEU A 212 -16.90 22.80 7.28
N ALA A 213 -15.85 22.00 7.15
CA ALA A 213 -15.30 21.15 8.21
C ALA A 213 -13.83 20.86 7.92
N ASP A 214 -12.99 20.84 8.95
CA ASP A 214 -11.59 20.42 8.84
C ASP A 214 -11.24 19.52 10.03
N ASN A 215 -10.80 18.31 9.73
CA ASN A 215 -10.36 17.34 10.71
C ASN A 215 -8.90 16.98 10.43
N ASN A 216 -8.04 17.21 11.43
CA ASN A 216 -6.60 16.98 11.36
C ASN A 216 -6.18 15.60 11.90
N ASN A 217 -7.14 14.75 12.27
CA ASN A 217 -6.89 13.34 12.59
C ASN A 217 -6.54 12.56 11.31
N ILE A 218 -5.94 11.39 11.51
CA ILE A 218 -5.56 10.46 10.46
C ILE A 218 -6.46 9.24 10.54
N VAL A 219 -6.92 8.74 9.40
CA VAL A 219 -7.50 7.40 9.27
C VAL A 219 -6.36 6.43 8.91
N GLY A 220 -5.83 5.77 9.93
CA GLY A 220 -4.75 4.79 9.88
C GLY A 220 -5.27 3.36 10.01
N SER A 221 -4.43 2.50 10.60
CA SER A 221 -4.72 1.09 10.90
C SER A 221 -4.63 0.85 12.39
N GLN A 222 -5.57 0.11 12.96
CA GLN A 222 -5.46 -0.31 14.37
C GLN A 222 -4.42 -1.43 14.51
N GLY A 223 -3.48 -1.24 15.44
CA GLY A 223 -2.47 -2.21 15.80
C GLY A 223 -2.73 -2.79 17.19
N VAL A 224 -1.81 -2.57 18.14
CA VAL A 224 -1.86 -3.20 19.47
C VAL A 224 -2.29 -2.23 20.58
N PHE A 225 -2.66 -2.79 21.73
CA PHE A 225 -2.81 -2.02 22.97
C PHE A 225 -1.43 -1.58 23.50
N ARG A 226 -1.41 -0.48 24.24
CA ARG A 226 -0.20 -0.01 24.91
C ARG A 226 0.19 -0.93 26.07
N ASN A 227 1.19 -1.77 25.84
CA ASN A 227 1.76 -2.67 26.84
C ASN A 227 3.29 -2.56 26.87
N ASN A 228 3.91 -2.85 28.02
CA ASN A 228 5.34 -3.08 28.12
C ASN A 228 5.64 -4.57 27.96
N PHE A 229 6.61 -4.90 27.12
CA PHE A 229 7.07 -6.28 26.95
C PHE A 229 7.85 -6.71 28.20
N ASN A 230 7.50 -7.87 28.77
CA ASN A 230 8.27 -8.46 29.87
C ASN A 230 9.16 -9.59 29.33
N ASP A 231 8.57 -10.61 28.69
CA ASP A 231 9.30 -11.69 28.04
C ASP A 231 8.39 -12.51 27.10
N VAL A 232 9.00 -13.38 26.30
CA VAL A 232 8.26 -14.40 25.54
C VAL A 232 7.80 -15.54 26.45
N VAL A 233 6.68 -16.16 26.08
CA VAL A 233 6.23 -17.42 26.70
C VAL A 233 6.34 -18.51 25.65
N MET A 234 7.26 -19.46 25.87
CA MET A 234 7.57 -20.51 24.89
C MET A 234 6.32 -21.32 24.54
N GLY A 235 6.07 -21.51 23.25
CA GLY A 235 4.92 -22.25 22.74
C GLY A 235 3.58 -21.49 22.83
N GLN A 236 3.57 -20.19 23.18
CA GLN A 236 2.34 -19.39 23.26
C GLN A 236 2.34 -18.19 22.30
N ALA A 237 1.16 -17.91 21.75
CA ALA A 237 0.92 -16.76 20.89
C ALA A 237 0.92 -15.43 21.66
N LEU A 238 0.33 -15.40 22.86
CA LEU A 238 0.33 -14.21 23.71
C LEU A 238 1.64 -14.12 24.50
N GLU A 239 2.26 -12.94 24.50
CA GLU A 239 3.49 -12.71 25.25
C GLU A 239 3.21 -12.25 26.69
N ASN A 240 4.18 -12.46 27.58
CA ASN A 240 4.14 -11.90 28.92
C ASN A 240 4.40 -10.39 28.80
N GLN A 241 3.39 -9.60 29.14
CA GLN A 241 3.41 -8.15 28.98
C GLN A 241 2.61 -7.49 30.10
N THR A 242 2.99 -6.26 30.43
CA THR A 242 2.34 -5.45 31.46
C THR A 242 1.49 -4.37 30.79
N PRO A 243 0.17 -4.33 30.99
CA PRO A 243 -0.67 -3.26 30.49
C PRO A 243 -0.26 -1.88 31.01
N VAL A 244 -0.30 -0.87 30.14
CA VAL A 244 0.04 0.52 30.49
C VAL A 244 -1.13 1.42 30.10
N GLY A 245 -1.55 2.32 30.99
CA GLY A 245 -2.60 3.29 30.67
C GLY A 245 -2.26 4.13 29.43
N ASP A 246 -3.22 4.30 28.54
CA ASP A 246 -3.09 5.13 27.34
C ASP A 246 -4.10 6.29 27.37
N PRO A 247 -3.71 7.47 27.89
CA PRO A 247 -4.63 8.61 27.99
C PRO A 247 -5.05 9.15 26.62
N THR A 248 -4.31 8.85 25.56
CA THR A 248 -4.67 9.24 24.20
C THR A 248 -5.61 8.20 23.61
N PHE A 249 -5.19 6.94 23.54
CA PHE A 249 -5.99 5.84 22.99
C PHE A 249 -6.80 5.15 24.09
N SER A 250 -7.73 5.90 24.68
CA SER A 250 -8.73 5.35 25.60
C SER A 250 -10.11 5.99 25.43
N VAL A 251 -11.12 5.25 25.87
CA VAL A 251 -12.51 5.68 25.90
C VAL A 251 -13.06 5.62 27.33
N ALA A 252 -13.80 6.64 27.71
CA ALA A 252 -14.46 6.67 29.01
C ALA A 252 -15.70 5.75 29.01
N ASP A 253 -15.93 5.03 30.10
CA ASP A 253 -17.20 4.36 30.34
C ASP A 253 -18.20 5.24 31.10
N SER A 254 -19.46 4.80 31.12
CA SER A 254 -20.56 5.51 31.79
C SER A 254 -20.43 5.57 33.32
N SER A 255 -19.54 4.76 33.92
CA SER A 255 -19.23 4.76 35.35
C SER A 255 -18.03 5.65 35.72
N GLY A 256 -17.42 6.34 34.74
CA GLY A 256 -16.25 7.19 34.94
C GLY A 256 -14.91 6.45 34.90
N GLY A 257 -14.90 5.17 34.51
CA GLY A 257 -13.69 4.42 34.18
C GLY A 257 -13.16 4.79 32.80
N SER A 258 -11.92 4.39 32.50
CA SER A 258 -11.30 4.58 31.18
C SER A 258 -10.73 3.25 30.69
N TRP A 259 -11.02 2.92 29.44
CA TRP A 259 -10.62 1.69 28.77
C TRP A 259 -9.62 2.03 27.68
N ASN A 260 -8.43 1.43 27.74
CA ASN A 260 -7.53 1.46 26.60
C ASN A 260 -8.22 0.84 25.38
N VAL A 261 -7.99 1.43 24.22
CA VAL A 261 -8.33 0.86 22.92
C VAL A 261 -7.03 0.59 22.16
N ARG A 262 -7.08 -0.17 21.06
CA ARG A 262 -5.88 -0.38 20.23
C ARG A 262 -5.42 0.95 19.66
N ARG A 263 -4.11 1.17 19.64
CA ARG A 263 -3.51 2.37 19.04
C ARG A 263 -3.68 2.31 17.53
N SER A 264 -3.87 3.46 16.91
CA SER A 264 -3.96 3.57 15.45
C SER A 264 -2.68 4.17 14.86
N THR A 265 -2.29 3.73 13.67
CA THR A 265 -1.09 4.23 13.01
C THR A 265 -1.27 5.68 12.56
N PRO A 266 -0.20 6.51 12.62
CA PRO A 266 -0.28 7.92 12.24
C PRO A 266 -0.31 8.15 10.71
N ARG A 267 -0.50 7.08 9.93
CA ARG A 267 -0.61 7.06 8.48
C ARG A 267 -1.50 5.89 8.07
N ASN A 268 -2.24 6.07 6.99
CA ASN A 268 -3.00 5.03 6.31
C ASN A 268 -2.08 3.95 5.72
N ALA A 269 -2.48 2.68 5.82
CA ALA A 269 -1.73 1.55 5.27
C ALA A 269 -1.88 1.48 3.74
N PRO A 270 -0.80 1.58 2.95
CA PRO A 270 -0.86 1.42 1.50
C PRO A 270 -1.03 -0.06 1.11
N SER A 271 -1.41 -0.33 -0.14
CA SER A 271 -1.45 -1.70 -0.66
C SER A 271 -0.05 -2.33 -0.72
N VAL A 272 0.08 -3.60 -0.29
CA VAL A 272 1.28 -4.43 -0.50
C VAL A 272 1.36 -5.04 -1.90
N ILE A 273 0.26 -5.04 -2.66
CA ILE A 273 0.23 -5.59 -4.03
C ILE A 273 1.03 -4.66 -4.95
N ASN A 274 1.91 -5.23 -5.76
CA ASN A 274 2.92 -4.53 -6.57
C ASN A 274 3.95 -3.71 -5.77
N ALA A 275 4.02 -3.83 -4.44
CA ALA A 275 4.99 -3.06 -3.65
C ALA A 275 6.45 -3.44 -3.97
N VAL A 276 6.68 -4.62 -4.56
CA VAL A 276 7.98 -5.06 -5.07
C VAL A 276 8.60 -4.08 -6.06
N PHE A 277 7.78 -3.34 -6.82
CA PHE A 277 8.28 -2.39 -7.79
C PHE A 277 8.79 -1.08 -7.17
N ASN A 278 8.49 -0.79 -5.90
CA ASN A 278 8.97 0.43 -5.25
C ASN A 278 10.48 0.39 -4.99
N TYR A 279 11.19 1.48 -5.29
CA TYR A 279 12.61 1.61 -4.96
C TYR A 279 12.88 1.74 -3.45
N ARG A 280 12.01 2.46 -2.74
CA ARG A 280 11.96 2.56 -1.27
C ARG A 280 10.51 2.36 -0.81
N ASN A 281 10.31 1.72 0.34
CA ASN A 281 8.98 1.44 0.87
C ASN A 281 8.63 2.34 2.08
N PHE A 282 7.36 2.28 2.49
CA PHE A 282 6.65 3.28 3.29
C PHE A 282 6.42 4.62 2.57
N TRP A 283 5.50 5.42 3.11
CA TRP A 283 5.19 6.76 2.60
C TRP A 283 6.38 7.72 2.64
N ASP A 284 7.24 7.66 3.65
CA ASP A 284 8.44 8.50 3.79
C ASP A 284 9.71 7.84 3.23
N GLY A 285 9.59 6.65 2.64
CA GLY A 285 10.73 5.92 2.09
C GLY A 285 11.69 5.36 3.14
N ARG A 286 11.38 5.36 4.44
CA ARG A 286 12.37 4.94 5.47
C ARG A 286 12.88 3.51 5.29
N ALA A 287 12.12 2.64 4.62
CA ALA A 287 12.59 1.32 4.22
C ALA A 287 13.44 1.42 2.95
N GLN A 288 14.75 1.25 3.13
CA GLN A 288 15.74 1.44 2.07
C GLN A 288 15.75 0.31 1.04
N GLY A 289 16.13 0.64 -0.20
CA GLY A 289 16.27 -0.33 -1.30
C GLY A 289 17.40 -1.35 -1.10
N THR A 290 18.29 -1.15 -0.13
CA THR A 290 19.29 -2.15 0.30
C THR A 290 18.97 -2.62 1.71
N PHE A 291 18.71 -3.91 1.88
CA PHE A 291 18.41 -4.49 3.18
C PHE A 291 19.69 -4.92 3.92
N ASN A 292 19.75 -4.63 5.22
CA ASN A 292 20.92 -4.92 6.07
C ASN A 292 20.77 -6.19 6.94
N GLY A 293 19.64 -6.90 6.84
CA GLY A 293 19.38 -8.12 7.62
C GLY A 293 18.69 -7.89 8.96
N VAL A 294 18.64 -6.65 9.46
CA VAL A 294 18.24 -6.37 10.86
C VAL A 294 17.07 -5.37 10.93
N ASN A 295 17.13 -4.28 10.18
CA ASN A 295 16.18 -3.17 10.30
C ASN A 295 15.95 -2.45 8.95
N PRO A 296 15.00 -1.49 8.88
CA PRO A 296 14.63 -0.84 7.62
C PRO A 296 15.69 0.09 7.01
N PHE A 297 16.71 0.48 7.78
CA PHE A 297 17.56 1.65 7.47
C PHE A 297 18.73 1.33 6.53
N GLY A 298 18.92 0.06 6.15
CA GLY A 298 19.97 -0.34 5.22
C GLY A 298 21.35 0.09 5.70
N ALA A 299 22.11 0.80 4.85
CA ALA A 299 23.43 1.31 5.19
C ALA A 299 23.43 2.50 6.19
N GLY A 300 22.25 3.04 6.53
CA GLY A 300 22.10 4.09 7.54
C GLY A 300 22.38 3.60 8.96
N ASP A 301 22.31 2.29 9.19
CA ASP A 301 22.73 1.67 10.44
C ASP A 301 24.01 0.83 10.24
N PRO A 302 25.19 1.35 10.63
CA PRO A 302 26.45 0.62 10.54
C PRO A 302 26.61 -0.46 11.61
N SER A 303 25.76 -0.48 12.64
CA SER A 303 25.80 -1.48 13.72
C SER A 303 25.04 -2.75 13.37
N ALA A 304 24.25 -2.77 12.29
CA ALA A 304 23.52 -3.94 11.84
C ALA A 304 24.47 -5.06 11.38
N HIS A 305 24.42 -6.20 12.06
CA HIS A 305 25.19 -7.39 11.73
C HIS A 305 24.38 -8.67 11.99
N LEU A 306 24.79 -9.73 11.32
CA LEU A 306 24.34 -11.11 11.47
C LEU A 306 25.52 -11.98 11.87
N ILE A 307 25.29 -13.21 12.32
CA ILE A 307 26.35 -14.20 12.54
C ILE A 307 26.25 -15.34 11.51
N GLN A 308 27.36 -15.72 10.88
CA GLN A 308 27.43 -16.92 10.04
C GLN A 308 28.45 -17.92 10.59
N VAL A 309 28.29 -19.20 10.26
CA VAL A 309 29.31 -20.23 10.52
C VAL A 309 30.60 -19.83 9.81
N ASP A 310 31.72 -19.86 10.53
CA ASP A 310 33.03 -19.55 9.97
C ASP A 310 33.41 -20.60 8.90
N PRO A 311 33.66 -20.21 7.63
CA PRO A 311 34.05 -21.14 6.58
C PRO A 311 35.35 -21.90 6.86
N SER A 312 36.22 -21.35 7.72
CA SER A 312 37.50 -21.95 8.12
C SER A 312 37.41 -22.80 9.39
N ASN A 313 36.35 -22.62 10.18
CA ASN A 313 36.13 -23.34 11.42
C ASN A 313 34.62 -23.55 11.69
N PRO A 314 34.06 -24.75 11.41
CA PRO A 314 32.63 -25.00 11.59
C PRO A 314 32.14 -24.92 13.05
N ASN A 315 33.06 -24.84 14.02
CA ASN A 315 32.75 -24.66 15.44
C ASN A 315 32.85 -23.18 15.90
N ALA A 316 33.02 -22.24 14.97
CA ALA A 316 33.05 -20.80 15.23
C ALA A 316 32.02 -20.06 14.37
N THR A 317 31.69 -18.84 14.80
CA THR A 317 30.88 -17.90 14.03
C THR A 317 31.63 -16.59 13.82
N ILE A 318 31.35 -15.94 12.70
CA ILE A 318 31.85 -14.60 12.39
C ILE A 318 30.69 -13.64 12.15
N GLU A 319 30.87 -12.39 12.54
CA GLU A 319 29.91 -11.32 12.26
C GLU A 319 29.99 -10.89 10.79
N VAL A 320 28.84 -10.60 10.20
CA VAL A 320 28.70 -10.23 8.80
C VAL A 320 27.69 -9.11 8.66
N THR A 321 28.10 -8.04 7.98
CA THR A 321 27.16 -7.04 7.48
C THR A 321 26.54 -7.53 6.18
N LEU A 322 25.22 -7.72 6.18
CA LEU A 322 24.48 -8.02 4.96
C LEU A 322 24.20 -6.72 4.17
N ARG A 323 24.28 -6.80 2.84
CA ARG A 323 23.76 -5.77 1.94
C ARG A 323 23.08 -6.48 0.78
N LEU A 324 21.75 -6.53 0.83
CA LEU A 324 20.95 -7.17 -0.21
C LEU A 324 20.30 -6.08 -1.07
N SER A 325 20.71 -5.96 -2.32
CA SER A 325 20.19 -4.93 -3.24
C SER A 325 18.72 -5.18 -3.63
N ASN A 326 18.03 -4.15 -4.15
CA ASN A 326 16.61 -4.21 -4.58
C ASN A 326 15.69 -4.92 -3.57
N SER A 327 15.87 -4.62 -2.28
CA SER A 327 15.24 -5.31 -1.16
C SER A 327 14.47 -4.37 -0.23
N ALA A 328 13.78 -3.39 -0.82
CA ALA A 328 12.93 -2.48 -0.09
C ALA A 328 11.78 -3.20 0.66
N LEU A 329 11.34 -4.36 0.16
CA LEU A 329 10.33 -5.18 0.85
C LEU A 329 10.92 -5.82 2.12
N ALA A 330 12.11 -6.43 2.06
CA ALA A 330 12.74 -6.99 3.25
C ALA A 330 13.04 -5.91 4.30
N SER A 331 13.50 -4.74 3.88
CA SER A 331 13.66 -3.57 4.75
C SER A 331 12.35 -3.12 5.38
N GLN A 332 11.25 -3.12 4.62
CA GLN A 332 9.93 -2.75 5.15
C GLN A 332 9.41 -3.79 6.14
N ALA A 333 9.56 -5.07 5.85
CA ALA A 333 9.00 -6.16 6.63
C ALA A 333 9.50 -6.20 8.08
N VAL A 334 10.71 -5.70 8.34
CA VAL A 334 11.30 -5.62 9.70
C VAL A 334 10.97 -4.31 10.44
N GLY A 335 10.14 -3.42 9.89
CA GLY A 335 9.69 -2.21 10.56
C GLY A 335 8.53 -2.46 11.54
N PRO A 336 7.35 -2.90 11.06
CA PRO A 336 6.14 -3.04 11.88
C PRO A 336 6.30 -3.97 13.09
N PRO A 337 7.04 -5.09 13.00
CA PRO A 337 7.39 -5.91 14.17
C PRO A 337 8.02 -5.15 15.33
N GLY A 338 8.80 -4.09 15.09
CA GLY A 338 9.43 -3.30 16.16
C GLY A 338 8.58 -2.16 16.72
N SER A 339 7.36 -1.97 16.19
CA SER A 339 6.54 -0.79 16.47
C SER A 339 5.54 -1.05 17.59
N ASP A 340 5.53 -0.16 18.60
CA ASP A 340 4.63 -0.21 19.76
C ASP A 340 3.23 0.36 19.51
N VAL A 341 2.97 0.73 18.27
CA VAL A 341 1.66 1.10 17.74
C VAL A 341 1.13 -0.03 16.86
N GLU A 342 2.00 -0.66 16.05
CA GLU A 342 1.58 -1.64 15.05
C GLU A 342 1.48 -3.05 15.64
N MET A 343 2.58 -3.71 16.02
CA MET A 343 2.58 -5.17 16.26
C MET A 343 3.14 -5.61 17.62
N SER A 344 3.76 -4.72 18.39
CA SER A 344 4.56 -5.12 19.55
C SER A 344 4.24 -4.38 20.83
N ALA A 345 4.41 -5.07 21.96
CA ALA A 345 4.57 -4.39 23.23
C ALA A 345 5.91 -3.63 23.24
N SER A 346 5.95 -2.50 23.94
CA SER A 346 7.14 -1.63 23.99
C SER A 346 8.33 -2.37 24.60
N GLY A 347 9.50 -2.30 23.95
CA GLY A 347 10.74 -2.93 24.39
C GLY A 347 11.02 -4.34 23.83
N ARG A 348 10.13 -4.90 23.01
CA ARG A 348 10.34 -6.20 22.36
C ARG A 348 11.42 -6.13 21.27
N SER A 349 12.36 -7.08 21.28
CA SER A 349 13.44 -7.19 20.27
C SER A 349 13.19 -8.30 19.25
N PHE A 350 13.82 -8.21 18.08
CA PHE A 350 13.66 -9.21 17.01
C PHE A 350 14.20 -10.60 17.39
N VAL A 351 15.27 -10.67 18.19
CA VAL A 351 15.81 -11.96 18.67
C VAL A 351 14.81 -12.67 19.59
N LYS A 352 14.05 -11.93 20.41
CA LYS A 352 12.92 -12.46 21.19
C LYS A 352 11.79 -12.95 20.27
N MET A 353 11.50 -12.23 19.18
CA MET A 353 10.52 -12.68 18.19
C MET A 353 10.93 -14.03 17.57
N GLY A 354 12.20 -14.19 17.23
CA GLY A 354 12.74 -15.47 16.75
C GLY A 354 12.59 -16.60 17.76
N LYS A 355 12.93 -16.33 19.03
CA LYS A 355 12.73 -17.23 20.18
C LYS A 355 11.30 -17.77 20.24
N LYS A 356 10.32 -16.86 20.17
CA LYS A 356 8.90 -17.19 20.19
C LYS A 356 8.51 -17.99 18.95
N MET A 357 8.73 -17.44 17.76
CA MET A 357 8.21 -18.02 16.52
C MET A 357 8.76 -19.43 16.26
N LEU A 358 10.04 -19.67 16.52
CA LEU A 358 10.64 -21.00 16.32
C LEU A 358 10.13 -22.06 17.31
N SER A 359 9.44 -21.64 18.39
CA SER A 359 8.78 -22.55 19.33
C SER A 359 7.31 -22.85 18.99
N LEU A 360 6.74 -22.16 18.00
CA LEU A 360 5.33 -22.26 17.64
C LEU A 360 5.10 -23.18 16.44
N SER A 361 3.88 -23.69 16.35
CA SER A 361 3.37 -24.28 15.11
C SER A 361 2.93 -23.15 14.16
N PRO A 362 3.37 -23.15 12.89
CA PRO A 362 2.99 -22.12 11.93
C PRO A 362 1.47 -22.03 11.73
N LEU A 363 0.94 -20.80 11.76
CA LEU A 363 -0.47 -20.50 11.50
C LEU A 363 -1.46 -21.27 12.40
N ALA A 364 -1.09 -21.59 13.64
CA ALA A 364 -1.91 -22.43 14.53
C ALA A 364 -3.29 -21.82 14.88
N LEU A 365 -3.48 -20.52 14.66
CA LEU A 365 -4.74 -19.81 14.87
C LEU A 365 -5.59 -19.67 13.60
N GLN A 366 -5.08 -20.13 12.45
CA GLN A 366 -5.66 -19.91 11.14
C GLN A 366 -5.90 -21.22 10.39
N GLN A 367 -6.99 -21.26 9.66
CA GLN A 367 -7.22 -22.27 8.64
C GLN A 367 -6.45 -21.91 7.37
N VAL A 368 -5.91 -22.94 6.71
CA VAL A 368 -5.26 -22.81 5.40
C VAL A 368 -6.01 -23.72 4.43
N SER A 369 -6.44 -23.20 3.29
CA SER A 369 -7.13 -24.03 2.30
C SER A 369 -6.20 -25.13 1.78
N PRO A 370 -6.65 -26.39 1.63
CA PRO A 370 -5.87 -27.42 0.91
C PRO A 370 -5.53 -27.04 -0.53
N SER A 371 -6.28 -26.08 -1.09
CA SER A 371 -6.09 -25.54 -2.44
C SER A 371 -5.39 -24.17 -2.46
N ASP A 372 -4.85 -23.71 -1.34
CA ASP A 372 -3.97 -22.53 -1.30
C ASP A 372 -2.80 -22.73 -2.27
N SER A 373 -2.48 -21.70 -3.05
CA SER A 373 -1.53 -21.79 -4.17
C SER A 373 -0.08 -22.00 -3.73
N VAL A 374 0.24 -21.71 -2.47
CA VAL A 374 1.59 -21.77 -1.91
C VAL A 374 1.67 -22.74 -0.73
N LEU A 375 0.72 -22.65 0.20
CA LEU A 375 0.70 -23.41 1.45
C LEU A 375 -0.17 -24.66 1.39
N GLY A 376 -0.88 -24.90 0.29
CA GLY A 376 -1.86 -26.00 0.18
C GLY A 376 -1.28 -27.36 0.52
N SER A 377 -0.05 -27.66 0.07
CA SER A 377 0.63 -28.93 0.38
C SER A 377 1.08 -29.07 1.83
N LEU A 378 1.15 -27.97 2.58
CA LEU A 378 1.51 -27.94 4.00
C LEU A 378 0.28 -27.83 4.90
N SER A 379 -0.90 -27.55 4.36
CA SER A 379 -2.12 -27.31 5.14
C SER A 379 -2.47 -28.49 6.05
N SER A 380 -2.80 -28.19 7.31
CA SER A 380 -3.34 -29.15 8.29
C SER A 380 -4.87 -29.29 8.23
N ALA A 381 -5.51 -28.80 7.16
CA ALA A 381 -6.97 -28.85 6.99
C ALA A 381 -7.53 -30.29 7.19
N PRO A 382 -8.70 -30.43 7.85
CA PRO A 382 -9.61 -29.35 8.28
C PRO A 382 -9.20 -28.63 9.58
N GLY A 383 -8.07 -29.00 10.19
CA GLY A 383 -7.50 -28.29 11.33
C GLY A 383 -6.82 -26.98 10.95
N ASN A 384 -6.38 -26.25 11.97
CA ASN A 384 -5.59 -25.03 11.79
C ASN A 384 -4.10 -25.35 11.60
N GLY A 385 -3.38 -24.39 11.01
CA GLY A 385 -1.93 -24.42 10.89
C GLY A 385 -1.39 -25.26 9.75
N LEU A 386 -0.08 -25.48 9.82
CA LEU A 386 0.69 -26.25 8.84
C LEU A 386 1.26 -27.53 9.45
N SER A 387 1.51 -28.52 8.61
CA SER A 387 2.14 -29.81 8.94
C SER A 387 3.68 -29.75 9.03
N SER A 388 4.23 -28.55 9.25
CA SER A 388 5.67 -28.26 9.33
C SER A 388 5.96 -27.42 10.58
N THR A 389 7.23 -27.30 10.94
CA THR A 389 7.68 -26.31 11.94
C THR A 389 8.34 -25.11 11.27
N TYR A 390 8.42 -23.96 11.97
CA TYR A 390 9.19 -22.83 11.46
C TYR A 390 10.70 -23.14 11.33
N VAL A 391 11.23 -23.97 12.23
CA VAL A 391 12.63 -24.46 12.13
C VAL A 391 12.85 -25.19 10.81
N ASP A 392 11.94 -26.11 10.44
CA ASP A 392 12.06 -26.87 9.19
C ASP A 392 11.86 -25.98 7.96
N MET A 393 10.93 -25.03 8.01
CA MET A 393 10.72 -24.07 6.91
C MET A 393 11.94 -23.16 6.71
N VAL A 394 12.58 -22.67 7.78
CA VAL A 394 13.83 -21.89 7.69
C VAL A 394 14.95 -22.74 7.11
N LYS A 395 15.13 -23.97 7.60
CA LYS A 395 16.13 -24.91 7.07
C LYS A 395 15.86 -25.25 5.61
N ALA A 396 14.60 -25.35 5.19
CA ALA A 396 14.19 -25.58 3.82
C ALA A 396 14.62 -24.42 2.90
N ALA A 397 14.32 -23.19 3.34
CA ALA A 397 14.48 -21.96 2.57
C ALA A 397 15.92 -21.43 2.50
N PHE A 398 16.70 -21.51 3.58
CA PHE A 398 17.95 -20.75 3.73
C PHE A 398 19.22 -21.61 3.82
N GLN A 399 20.34 -21.04 3.39
CA GLN A 399 21.65 -21.70 3.40
C GLN A 399 22.09 -22.05 4.84
N PRO A 400 22.64 -23.26 5.09
CA PRO A 400 23.02 -23.73 6.43
C PRO A 400 23.93 -22.79 7.22
N LYS A 401 24.84 -22.07 6.56
CA LYS A 401 25.77 -21.14 7.21
C LYS A 401 25.08 -20.06 8.07
N TRP A 402 23.79 -19.81 7.85
CA TRP A 402 23.01 -18.82 8.61
C TRP A 402 22.28 -19.38 9.84
N TRP A 403 22.22 -20.71 10.01
CA TRP A 403 21.45 -21.33 11.09
C TRP A 403 22.06 -22.60 11.72
N SER A 404 23.13 -23.17 11.14
CA SER A 404 23.64 -24.49 11.53
C SER A 404 24.70 -24.49 12.64
N SER A 405 25.10 -23.33 13.16
CA SER A 405 26.01 -23.26 14.30
C SER A 405 25.39 -23.89 15.55
N ASN A 406 26.20 -24.62 16.30
CA ASN A 406 25.83 -25.15 17.62
C ASN A 406 26.19 -24.19 18.76
N LEU A 407 26.65 -22.97 18.45
CA LEU A 407 26.94 -21.95 19.46
C LEU A 407 25.67 -21.25 19.92
N VAL A 408 25.62 -20.95 21.21
CA VAL A 408 24.60 -20.15 21.86
C VAL A 408 25.21 -18.79 22.19
N VAL A 409 24.49 -17.73 21.82
CA VAL A 409 24.91 -16.34 22.01
C VAL A 409 23.92 -15.56 22.86
N ASP A 410 24.36 -14.45 23.44
CA ASP A 410 23.46 -13.44 23.99
C ASP A 410 22.92 -12.51 22.88
N LYS A 411 22.16 -11.48 23.29
CA LYS A 411 21.60 -10.48 22.37
C LYS A 411 22.65 -9.62 21.66
N ASP A 412 23.89 -9.59 22.15
CA ASP A 412 25.01 -8.79 21.65
C ASP A 412 26.05 -9.71 20.96
N SER A 413 25.61 -10.86 20.43
CA SER A 413 26.42 -11.88 19.73
C SER A 413 27.57 -12.49 20.52
N ASN A 414 27.67 -12.26 21.84
CA ASN A 414 28.73 -12.89 22.64
C ASN A 414 28.45 -14.39 22.81
N ILE A 415 29.45 -15.22 22.54
CA ILE A 415 29.34 -16.68 22.71
C ILE A 415 29.29 -17.01 24.21
N LEU A 416 28.23 -17.71 24.62
CA LEU A 416 28.02 -18.14 26.00
C LEU A 416 28.45 -19.60 26.21
N HIS A 417 27.96 -20.49 25.35
CA HIS A 417 28.29 -21.92 25.36
C HIS A 417 27.91 -22.56 24.01
N SER A 418 27.93 -23.89 23.95
CA SER A 418 27.39 -24.65 22.82
C SER A 418 26.20 -25.52 23.24
N GLY A 419 25.38 -25.94 22.29
CA GLY A 419 24.19 -26.77 22.50
C GLY A 419 22.89 -25.99 22.33
N THR A 420 21.91 -26.30 23.18
CA THR A 420 20.59 -25.67 23.13
C THR A 420 20.52 -24.51 24.12
N PRO A 421 19.93 -23.36 23.74
CA PRO A 421 19.61 -22.31 24.68
C PRO A 421 18.81 -22.80 25.88
N GLN A 422 19.19 -22.39 27.08
CA GLN A 422 18.66 -22.85 28.36
C GLN A 422 17.59 -21.91 28.93
N ASN A 423 17.54 -20.68 28.46
CA ASN A 423 16.56 -19.67 28.87
C ASN A 423 16.17 -18.77 27.68
N THR A 424 15.35 -17.74 27.96
CA THR A 424 14.80 -16.82 26.94
C THR A 424 15.77 -15.72 26.53
N ASP A 425 16.92 -15.56 27.21
CA ASP A 425 17.97 -14.58 26.91
C ASP A 425 19.21 -15.18 26.24
N GLU A 426 19.18 -16.50 26.02
CA GLU A 426 20.14 -17.25 25.23
C GLU A 426 19.55 -17.55 23.85
N TYR A 427 20.34 -17.38 22.79
CA TYR A 427 19.88 -17.51 21.41
C TYR A 427 20.75 -18.48 20.62
N SER A 428 20.11 -19.41 19.91
CA SER A 428 20.75 -20.11 18.81
C SER A 428 21.04 -19.14 17.66
N GLN A 429 21.91 -19.54 16.74
CA GLN A 429 22.17 -18.76 15.53
C GLN A 429 20.90 -18.42 14.73
N MET A 430 19.96 -19.37 14.67
CA MET A 430 18.70 -19.18 13.94
C MET A 430 17.81 -18.11 14.59
N GLU A 431 17.76 -18.09 15.93
CA GLU A 431 17.00 -17.11 16.71
C GLU A 431 17.64 -15.72 16.62
N TYR A 432 18.98 -15.63 16.67
CA TYR A 432 19.70 -14.37 16.53
C TYR A 432 19.51 -13.75 15.14
N ASN A 433 19.64 -14.54 14.07
CA ASN A 433 19.49 -14.08 12.69
C ASN A 433 18.03 -13.93 12.23
N PHE A 434 17.04 -14.04 13.13
CA PHE A 434 15.64 -14.22 12.74
C PHE A 434 15.07 -13.08 11.90
N SER A 435 15.50 -11.83 12.13
CA SER A 435 15.12 -10.67 11.31
C SER A 435 15.47 -10.84 9.83
N MET A 436 16.58 -11.50 9.51
CA MET A 436 16.99 -11.77 8.13
C MET A 436 16.06 -12.79 7.48
N PHE A 437 15.75 -13.89 8.17
CA PHE A 437 14.80 -14.89 7.66
C PHE A 437 13.42 -14.30 7.44
N TRP A 438 12.93 -13.52 8.42
CA TRP A 438 11.67 -12.80 8.35
C TRP A 438 11.60 -11.87 7.13
N GLY A 439 12.55 -10.93 7.03
CA GLY A 439 12.55 -9.91 5.98
C GLY A 439 12.69 -10.52 4.58
N VAL A 440 13.64 -11.44 4.39
CA VAL A 440 13.88 -12.04 3.06
C VAL A 440 12.72 -12.95 2.65
N ALA A 441 12.17 -13.76 3.57
CA ALA A 441 11.05 -14.63 3.24
C ALA A 441 9.80 -13.83 2.87
N ILE A 442 9.43 -12.80 3.64
CA ILE A 442 8.30 -11.92 3.30
C ILE A 442 8.54 -11.22 1.96
N GLN A 443 9.75 -10.72 1.69
CA GLN A 443 10.07 -10.18 0.37
C GLN A 443 9.84 -11.19 -0.75
N MET A 444 10.26 -12.46 -0.57
CA MET A 444 10.01 -13.49 -1.58
C MET A 444 8.52 -13.70 -1.83
N TYR A 445 7.70 -13.72 -0.77
CA TYR A 445 6.25 -13.82 -0.88
C TYR A 445 5.61 -12.58 -1.53
N GLU A 446 5.89 -11.39 -1.03
CA GLU A 446 5.33 -10.13 -1.57
C GLU A 446 5.76 -9.87 -3.02
N SER A 447 6.92 -10.38 -3.44
CA SER A 447 7.35 -10.35 -4.85
C SER A 447 6.47 -11.19 -5.78
N THR A 448 5.62 -12.08 -5.25
CA THR A 448 4.61 -12.83 -6.01
C THR A 448 3.29 -12.08 -6.17
N LEU A 449 3.03 -11.06 -5.34
CA LEU A 449 1.78 -10.32 -5.30
C LEU A 449 1.73 -9.25 -6.41
N VAL A 450 1.73 -9.70 -7.67
CA VAL A 450 1.77 -8.85 -8.85
C VAL A 450 0.42 -8.86 -9.59
N SER A 451 -0.20 -7.68 -9.72
CA SER A 451 -1.47 -7.48 -10.43
C SER A 451 -1.25 -6.88 -11.83
N ASP A 452 -1.00 -7.77 -12.78
CA ASP A 452 -0.61 -7.46 -14.16
C ASP A 452 -1.69 -7.78 -15.22
N ASN A 453 -2.93 -8.08 -14.81
CA ASN A 453 -4.00 -8.53 -15.72
C ASN A 453 -5.29 -7.71 -15.64
N SER A 454 -5.19 -6.44 -15.26
CA SER A 454 -6.32 -5.51 -15.29
C SER A 454 -6.88 -5.31 -16.71
N ARG A 455 -8.06 -4.70 -16.84
CA ARG A 455 -8.61 -4.33 -18.16
C ARG A 455 -7.70 -3.37 -18.91
N PHE A 456 -7.03 -2.47 -18.18
CA PHE A 456 -5.99 -1.61 -18.75
C PHE A 456 -4.81 -2.42 -19.31
N ASP A 457 -4.30 -3.42 -18.58
CA ASP A 457 -3.21 -4.27 -19.08
C ASP A 457 -3.59 -5.00 -20.37
N GLN A 458 -4.80 -5.55 -20.42
CA GLN A 458 -5.34 -6.22 -21.61
C GLN A 458 -5.44 -5.25 -22.80
N PHE A 459 -5.87 -4.01 -22.56
CA PHE A 459 -5.92 -2.97 -23.58
C PHE A 459 -4.53 -2.61 -24.13
N MET A 460 -3.54 -2.49 -23.25
CA MET A 460 -2.15 -2.22 -23.63
C MET A 460 -1.49 -3.41 -24.35
N GLN A 461 -1.96 -4.63 -24.11
CA GLN A 461 -1.56 -5.86 -24.83
C GLN A 461 -2.30 -6.05 -26.17
N GLY A 462 -3.16 -5.11 -26.57
CA GLY A 462 -3.80 -5.10 -27.89
C GLY A 462 -5.29 -5.43 -27.90
N ASN A 463 -5.89 -5.82 -26.77
CA ASN A 463 -7.34 -5.99 -26.67
C ASN A 463 -8.03 -4.62 -26.57
N ARG A 464 -8.23 -3.95 -27.70
CA ARG A 464 -8.81 -2.59 -27.75
C ARG A 464 -10.24 -2.49 -27.20
N SER A 465 -10.96 -3.60 -27.10
CA SER A 465 -12.29 -3.67 -26.48
C SER A 465 -12.28 -3.80 -24.96
N ALA A 466 -11.12 -3.99 -24.32
CA ALA A 466 -11.05 -4.14 -22.86
C ALA A 466 -11.41 -2.85 -22.09
N LEU A 467 -11.17 -1.68 -22.70
CA LEU A 467 -11.61 -0.39 -22.18
C LEU A 467 -12.81 0.14 -22.96
N THR A 468 -13.81 0.61 -22.21
CA THR A 468 -14.95 1.35 -22.75
C THR A 468 -14.52 2.72 -23.31
N PRO A 469 -15.33 3.37 -24.17
CA PRO A 469 -15.04 4.73 -24.63
C PRO A 469 -14.91 5.75 -23.50
N LEU A 470 -15.65 5.60 -22.40
CA LEU A 470 -15.54 6.48 -21.24
C LEU A 470 -14.18 6.32 -20.53
N GLU A 471 -13.71 5.09 -20.36
CA GLU A 471 -12.40 4.79 -19.76
C GLU A 471 -11.25 5.27 -20.64
N GLN A 472 -11.36 5.15 -21.96
CA GLN A 472 -10.37 5.69 -22.90
C GLN A 472 -10.32 7.22 -22.82
N ARG A 473 -11.48 7.90 -22.78
CA ARG A 473 -11.51 9.36 -22.51
C ARG A 473 -10.88 9.71 -21.16
N GLY A 474 -11.11 8.88 -20.15
CA GLY A 474 -10.50 9.04 -18.83
C GLY A 474 -8.99 8.95 -18.87
N MET A 475 -8.44 7.98 -19.59
CA MET A 475 -7.01 7.83 -19.84
C MET A 475 -6.41 9.05 -20.56
N ASP A 476 -7.11 9.59 -21.56
CA ASP A 476 -6.68 10.81 -22.28
C ASP A 476 -6.67 12.03 -21.34
N ARG A 477 -7.66 12.15 -20.44
CA ARG A 477 -7.68 13.21 -19.43
C ARG A 477 -6.61 13.03 -18.37
N PHE A 478 -6.35 11.80 -17.95
CA PHE A 478 -5.30 11.45 -16.99
C PHE A 478 -3.90 11.82 -17.50
N THR A 479 -3.61 11.48 -18.76
CA THR A 479 -2.28 11.73 -19.38
C THR A 479 -2.11 13.14 -19.94
N GLY A 480 -3.21 13.79 -20.35
CA GLY A 480 -3.23 15.15 -20.85
C GLY A 480 -3.56 16.17 -19.78
N LYS A 481 -4.81 16.66 -19.80
CA LYS A 481 -5.29 17.79 -18.98
C LYS A 481 -5.06 17.64 -17.47
N GLY A 482 -5.05 16.42 -16.96
CA GLY A 482 -4.83 16.14 -15.54
C GLY A 482 -3.37 16.16 -15.10
N GLY A 483 -2.42 16.00 -16.02
CA GLY A 483 -1.00 15.86 -15.68
C GLY A 483 -0.68 14.68 -14.75
N CYS A 484 -1.60 13.73 -14.56
CA CYS A 484 -1.48 12.69 -13.54
C CYS A 484 -0.30 11.77 -13.82
N SER A 485 -0.01 11.52 -15.11
CA SER A 485 1.16 10.76 -15.56
C SER A 485 2.49 11.51 -15.43
N ASN A 486 2.55 12.68 -14.80
CA ASN A 486 3.83 13.28 -14.42
C ASN A 486 4.47 12.51 -13.26
N CYS A 487 3.65 12.06 -12.29
CA CYS A 487 4.08 11.25 -11.15
C CYS A 487 3.59 9.80 -11.28
N HIS A 488 2.38 9.56 -11.79
CA HIS A 488 1.84 8.21 -11.97
C HIS A 488 2.11 7.67 -13.37
N ASN A 489 3.39 7.46 -13.68
CA ASN A 489 3.87 7.05 -15.01
C ASN A 489 4.29 5.58 -15.08
N GLY A 490 4.75 5.17 -16.26
CA GLY A 490 5.24 3.82 -16.52
C GLY A 490 4.13 2.77 -16.50
N ALA A 491 4.53 1.51 -16.44
CA ALA A 491 3.59 0.41 -16.30
C ALA A 491 3.19 0.19 -14.83
N GLU A 492 4.02 0.65 -13.92
CA GLU A 492 3.88 0.57 -12.47
C GLU A 492 2.91 1.62 -11.91
N PHE A 493 2.56 2.65 -12.69
CA PHE A 493 1.73 3.81 -12.27
C PHE A 493 2.32 4.58 -11.08
N THR A 494 3.64 4.63 -11.00
CA THR A 494 4.38 5.39 -9.98
C THR A 494 5.78 5.69 -10.50
N ASP A 495 6.24 6.91 -10.26
CA ASP A 495 7.60 7.33 -10.54
C ASP A 495 8.57 6.98 -9.40
N ALA A 496 8.09 6.40 -8.31
CA ALA A 496 8.90 5.79 -7.25
C ALA A 496 9.35 4.36 -7.58
N ALA A 497 9.06 3.85 -8.78
CA ALA A 497 9.42 2.52 -9.22
C ALA A 497 10.96 2.35 -9.37
N VAL A 498 11.46 1.14 -9.13
CA VAL A 498 12.88 0.77 -9.33
C VAL A 498 13.35 1.13 -10.73
N SER A 499 12.58 0.78 -11.76
CA SER A 499 12.85 1.08 -13.16
C SER A 499 13.03 2.58 -13.41
N ASN A 500 12.14 3.39 -12.85
CA ASN A 500 12.15 4.84 -12.99
C ASN A 500 13.34 5.47 -12.27
N VAL A 501 13.57 5.09 -11.00
CA VAL A 501 14.70 5.59 -10.20
C VAL A 501 16.04 5.17 -10.81
N GLN A 502 16.18 3.95 -11.34
CA GLN A 502 17.39 3.53 -12.04
C GLN A 502 17.65 4.37 -13.31
N SER A 503 16.60 4.78 -14.01
CA SER A 503 16.74 5.59 -15.23
C SER A 503 17.04 7.08 -14.96
N ARG A 504 16.45 7.65 -13.90
CA ARG A 504 16.53 9.10 -13.59
C ARG A 504 17.57 9.44 -12.52
N GLY A 505 18.00 8.46 -11.74
CA GLY A 505 18.75 8.65 -10.51
C GLY A 505 17.83 8.75 -9.28
N VAL A 506 18.43 8.70 -8.09
CA VAL A 506 17.72 8.80 -6.80
C VAL A 506 17.24 10.21 -6.48
N VAL A 507 17.86 11.22 -7.10
CA VAL A 507 17.55 12.63 -6.94
C VAL A 507 17.55 13.30 -8.30
N GLU A 508 16.70 14.30 -8.48
CA GLU A 508 16.66 15.08 -9.70
C GLU A 508 16.33 16.55 -9.41
N LYS A 509 16.47 17.38 -10.45
CA LYS A 509 16.20 18.81 -10.37
C LYS A 509 14.84 19.13 -11.00
N LEU A 510 13.94 19.69 -10.22
CA LEU A 510 12.62 20.16 -10.63
C LEU A 510 12.70 21.43 -11.49
N PRO A 511 11.66 21.74 -12.28
CA PRO A 511 11.46 23.07 -12.83
C PRO A 511 11.54 24.14 -11.73
N GLY A 512 12.26 25.25 -12.00
CA GLY A 512 12.56 26.27 -10.99
C GLY A 512 13.84 26.00 -10.17
N GLY A 513 14.45 24.83 -10.33
CA GLY A 513 15.81 24.54 -9.89
C GLY A 513 15.97 23.95 -8.49
N LEU A 514 14.86 23.57 -7.85
CA LEU A 514 14.84 22.83 -6.59
C LEU A 514 15.24 21.37 -6.82
N TRP A 515 15.98 20.79 -5.90
CA TRP A 515 16.31 19.35 -5.91
C TRP A 515 15.34 18.55 -5.05
N HIS A 516 15.02 17.33 -5.46
CA HIS A 516 14.17 16.42 -4.70
C HIS A 516 14.57 14.96 -4.89
N ASP A 517 14.01 14.08 -4.07
CA ASP A 517 14.12 12.63 -4.19
C ASP A 517 13.10 12.13 -5.22
N VAL A 518 13.54 11.36 -6.22
CA VAL A 518 12.66 10.86 -7.28
C VAL A 518 11.54 10.01 -6.68
N GLY A 519 10.30 10.33 -7.05
CA GLY A 519 9.10 9.63 -6.59
C GLY A 519 8.52 10.11 -5.26
N PHE A 520 9.01 11.23 -4.70
CA PHE A 520 8.49 11.82 -3.47
C PHE A 520 7.97 13.23 -3.72
N HIS A 521 6.69 13.47 -3.43
CA HIS A 521 6.05 14.76 -3.73
C HIS A 521 5.15 15.22 -2.59
N ASN A 522 5.13 16.54 -2.37
CA ASN A 522 4.12 17.17 -1.52
C ASN A 522 3.01 17.73 -2.43
N ILE A 523 1.81 17.17 -2.31
CA ILE A 523 0.65 17.55 -3.13
C ILE A 523 -0.38 18.41 -2.37
N GLY A 524 -0.06 18.82 -1.13
CA GLY A 524 -0.94 19.68 -0.32
C GLY A 524 -2.21 18.98 0.17
N VAL A 525 -2.12 17.71 0.60
CA VAL A 525 -3.23 17.00 1.27
C VAL A 525 -3.54 17.58 2.66
N ARG A 526 -2.50 17.99 3.38
CA ARG A 526 -2.52 18.65 4.69
C ARG A 526 -1.42 19.71 4.76
N PRO A 527 -1.42 20.61 5.75
CA PRO A 527 -0.27 21.46 6.04
C PRO A 527 1.00 20.63 6.17
N THR A 528 2.14 21.13 5.67
CA THR A 528 3.44 20.44 5.72
C THR A 528 3.85 20.03 7.15
N THR A 529 3.45 20.81 8.14
CA THR A 529 3.73 20.55 9.55
C THR A 529 2.94 19.38 10.12
N ASP A 530 1.89 18.90 9.44
CA ASP A 530 1.13 17.75 9.93
C ASP A 530 1.91 16.44 9.76
N ASP A 531 2.72 16.35 8.70
CA ASP A 531 3.66 15.27 8.46
C ASP A 531 4.80 15.77 7.57
N MET A 532 6.02 15.79 8.11
CA MET A 532 7.21 16.27 7.40
C MET A 532 7.66 15.32 6.26
N GLY A 533 7.07 14.13 6.14
CA GLY A 533 7.37 13.18 5.06
C GLY A 533 8.83 12.73 5.08
N ILE A 534 9.46 12.67 3.91
CA ILE A 534 10.87 12.31 3.75
C ILE A 534 11.84 13.36 4.34
N ALA A 535 11.39 14.59 4.62
CA ALA A 535 12.23 15.56 5.30
C ALA A 535 12.47 15.22 6.77
N ALA A 536 11.61 14.40 7.39
CA ALA A 536 11.78 13.97 8.78
C ALA A 536 13.07 13.16 8.97
N GLY A 537 13.63 13.24 10.18
CA GLY A 537 14.72 12.38 10.60
C GLY A 537 14.28 10.97 10.98
N ASP A 538 15.21 10.18 11.50
CA ASP A 538 14.95 8.82 11.98
C ASP A 538 15.51 8.54 13.38
N PRO A 539 15.12 7.42 14.02
CA PRO A 539 15.62 7.04 15.34
C PRO A 539 17.12 6.72 15.40
N SER A 540 17.79 6.50 14.26
CA SER A 540 19.24 6.28 14.19
C SER A 540 20.04 7.59 14.28
N GLY A 541 19.34 8.73 14.31
CA GLY A 541 19.93 10.06 14.40
C GLY A 541 20.16 10.72 13.04
N LEU A 542 19.64 10.15 11.93
CA LEU A 542 19.63 10.86 10.66
C LEU A 542 18.73 12.10 10.78
N ALA A 543 19.26 13.25 10.39
CA ALA A 543 18.52 14.52 10.41
C ALA A 543 17.41 14.56 9.35
N SER A 544 17.53 13.76 8.27
CA SER A 544 16.54 13.65 7.20
C SER A 544 16.64 12.30 6.49
N LEU A 545 15.50 11.75 6.06
CA LEU A 545 15.42 10.58 5.19
C LEU A 545 15.66 10.88 3.71
N SER A 546 15.73 12.18 3.34
CA SER A 546 15.91 12.66 1.97
C SER A 546 17.38 12.65 1.56
N VAL A 547 17.67 11.99 0.44
CA VAL A 547 18.99 11.99 -0.17
C VAL A 547 19.32 13.40 -0.69
N ALA A 548 18.34 14.12 -1.25
CA ALA A 548 18.55 15.48 -1.75
C ALA A 548 18.95 16.45 -0.62
N GLN A 549 18.23 16.40 0.52
CA GLN A 549 18.51 17.23 1.69
C GLN A 549 19.86 16.91 2.32
N MET A 550 20.19 15.63 2.47
CA MET A 550 21.46 15.22 3.06
C MET A 550 22.64 15.55 2.12
N ALA A 551 22.46 15.44 0.81
CA ALA A 551 23.48 15.82 -0.17
C ALA A 551 23.69 17.34 -0.23
N SER A 552 22.63 18.15 -0.15
CA SER A 552 22.78 19.61 -0.10
C SER A 552 23.50 20.08 1.17
N GLN A 553 23.46 19.30 2.25
CA GLN A 553 24.23 19.52 3.47
C GLN A 553 25.66 18.96 3.41
N GLY A 554 26.06 18.32 2.30
CA GLY A 554 27.39 17.71 2.12
C GLY A 554 27.59 16.38 2.87
N LEU A 555 26.52 15.78 3.39
CA LEU A 555 26.56 14.53 4.17
C LEU A 555 26.52 13.27 3.29
N VAL A 556 26.03 13.40 2.05
CA VAL A 556 26.04 12.32 1.05
C VAL A 556 26.92 12.74 -0.13
N LYS A 557 27.83 11.85 -0.54
CA LYS A 557 28.71 12.02 -1.71
C LYS A 557 28.21 11.19 -2.89
N GLY A 558 28.60 11.56 -4.10
CA GLY A 558 28.29 10.80 -5.31
C GLY A 558 26.90 11.07 -5.92
N THR A 559 26.20 12.10 -5.44
CA THR A 559 24.99 12.63 -6.07
C THR A 559 25.33 13.86 -6.92
N SER A 560 24.41 14.25 -7.80
CA SER A 560 24.52 15.47 -8.61
C SER A 560 24.09 16.75 -7.86
N VAL A 561 23.68 16.63 -6.60
CA VAL A 561 23.14 17.76 -5.80
C VAL A 561 24.32 18.58 -5.26
N PRO A 562 24.46 19.86 -5.61
CA PRO A 562 25.50 20.71 -5.05
C PRO A 562 25.28 20.99 -3.56
N ALA A 563 26.37 21.16 -2.79
CA ALA A 563 26.27 21.66 -1.43
C ALA A 563 25.63 23.06 -1.41
N GLY A 564 24.71 23.30 -0.48
CA GLY A 564 23.91 24.53 -0.38
C GLY A 564 22.77 24.64 -1.40
N ALA A 565 22.51 23.61 -2.21
CA ALA A 565 21.40 23.64 -3.16
C ALA A 565 20.04 23.68 -2.45
N ALA A 566 19.11 24.46 -3.01
CA ALA A 566 17.73 24.49 -2.55
C ALA A 566 17.02 23.17 -2.87
N VAL A 567 16.18 22.69 -1.95
CA VAL A 567 15.50 21.39 -2.03
C VAL A 567 13.99 21.52 -1.80
N SER A 568 13.21 20.59 -2.35
CA SER A 568 11.77 20.43 -2.13
C SER A 568 11.50 19.03 -1.59
N VAL A 569 11.46 18.90 -0.26
CA VAL A 569 11.39 17.59 0.42
C VAL A 569 10.40 17.56 1.58
N ARG A 570 9.96 18.74 2.06
CA ARG A 570 9.09 18.83 3.23
C ARG A 570 7.67 18.43 2.90
N GLY A 571 7.11 17.51 3.69
CA GLY A 571 5.80 16.93 3.43
C GLY A 571 5.76 16.05 2.17
N ALA A 572 6.93 15.78 1.56
CA ALA A 572 7.01 14.95 0.38
C ALA A 572 6.91 13.47 0.78
N VAL A 573 5.99 12.76 0.14
CA VAL A 573 5.74 11.33 0.36
C VAL A 573 5.74 10.58 -0.96
N LYS A 574 6.02 9.28 -0.88
CA LYS A 574 6.14 8.38 -2.02
C LYS A 574 4.86 8.37 -2.85
N THR A 575 4.99 8.54 -4.16
CA THR A 575 3.90 8.31 -5.12
C THR A 575 3.42 6.86 -5.03
N PRO A 576 2.18 6.58 -4.61
CA PRO A 576 1.66 5.22 -4.59
C PRO A 576 1.34 4.76 -6.03
N SER A 577 1.44 3.46 -6.29
CA SER A 577 0.87 2.88 -7.52
C SER A 577 -0.65 3.05 -7.51
N LEU A 578 -1.24 3.29 -8.69
CA LEU A 578 -2.70 3.36 -8.86
C LEU A 578 -3.34 2.02 -9.26
N ARG A 579 -2.56 0.95 -9.35
CA ARG A 579 -3.10 -0.39 -9.64
C ARG A 579 -3.98 -0.85 -8.49
N ASN A 580 -5.15 -1.40 -8.81
CA ASN A 580 -6.21 -1.76 -7.86
C ASN A 580 -6.75 -0.61 -6.98
N ILE A 581 -6.55 0.66 -7.35
CA ILE A 581 -6.96 1.82 -6.54
C ILE A 581 -8.47 1.82 -6.19
N GLU A 582 -9.31 1.14 -6.96
CA GLU A 582 -10.73 0.96 -6.62
C GLU A 582 -10.96 0.24 -5.26
N LEU A 583 -10.00 -0.58 -4.82
CA LEU A 583 -10.14 -1.49 -3.69
C LEU A 583 -9.36 -1.05 -2.43
N THR A 584 -8.61 0.05 -2.49
CA THR A 584 -7.63 0.41 -1.46
C THR A 584 -7.97 1.72 -0.74
N ALA A 585 -9.26 2.03 -0.66
CA ALA A 585 -9.76 3.12 0.16
C ALA A 585 -9.68 2.75 1.66
N PRO A 586 -9.55 3.73 2.57
CA PRO A 586 -9.55 5.18 2.31
C PRO A 586 -8.27 5.67 1.62
N PHE A 587 -8.30 6.86 1.01
CA PHE A 587 -7.22 7.35 0.15
C PHE A 587 -6.32 8.40 0.81
N PHE A 588 -5.14 8.57 0.21
CA PHE A 588 -4.02 9.38 0.68
C PHE A 588 -3.34 8.85 1.95
N LEU A 589 -2.18 9.43 2.25
CA LEU A 589 -1.39 9.23 3.46
C LEU A 589 -2.22 9.28 4.75
N ASN A 590 -3.18 10.20 4.81
CA ASN A 590 -4.01 10.44 5.99
C ASN A 590 -5.34 9.67 5.97
N GLY A 591 -5.61 8.88 4.93
CA GLY A 591 -6.91 8.21 4.75
C GLY A 591 -8.07 9.21 4.63
N GLY A 592 -7.84 10.44 4.18
CA GLY A 592 -8.82 11.53 4.29
C GLY A 592 -9.97 11.52 3.28
N GLN A 593 -10.01 10.55 2.35
CA GLN A 593 -11.05 10.43 1.33
C GLN A 593 -11.61 9.00 1.27
N ALA A 594 -12.93 8.88 1.15
CA ALA A 594 -13.62 7.60 1.06
C ALA A 594 -13.85 7.11 -0.38
N THR A 595 -13.81 8.02 -1.37
CA THR A 595 -14.17 7.70 -2.77
C THR A 595 -13.18 8.25 -3.78
N LEU A 596 -13.06 7.59 -4.93
CA LEU A 596 -12.24 8.08 -6.05
C LEU A 596 -12.74 9.43 -6.58
N SER A 597 -14.04 9.70 -6.53
CA SER A 597 -14.61 10.99 -6.94
C SER A 597 -14.04 12.13 -6.09
N GLN A 598 -13.95 11.95 -4.77
CA GLN A 598 -13.31 12.94 -3.89
C GLN A 598 -11.82 13.14 -4.18
N VAL A 599 -11.09 12.06 -4.53
CA VAL A 599 -9.69 12.14 -4.96
C VAL A 599 -9.55 12.94 -6.26
N VAL A 600 -10.41 12.69 -7.25
CA VAL A 600 -10.37 13.43 -8.52
C VAL A 600 -10.79 14.89 -8.32
N ASP A 601 -11.74 15.18 -7.42
CA ASP A 601 -12.07 16.55 -7.02
C ASP A 601 -10.85 17.29 -6.45
N PHE A 602 -10.06 16.61 -5.60
CA PHE A 602 -8.82 17.15 -5.02
C PHE A 602 -7.82 17.59 -6.08
N TYR A 603 -7.50 16.72 -7.03
CA TYR A 603 -6.59 17.07 -8.13
C TYR A 603 -7.21 18.11 -9.08
N SER A 604 -8.52 18.07 -9.31
CA SER A 604 -9.23 19.05 -10.14
C SER A 604 -9.11 20.49 -9.61
N ARG A 605 -8.97 20.67 -8.30
CA ARG A 605 -8.76 21.99 -7.66
C ARG A 605 -7.29 22.31 -7.34
N GLY A 606 -6.36 21.39 -7.60
CA GLY A 606 -4.91 21.58 -7.41
C GLY A 606 -4.47 21.43 -5.95
N GLY A 607 -5.06 20.49 -5.22
CA GLY A 607 -4.79 20.25 -3.80
C GLY A 607 -5.60 21.11 -2.84
N ASP A 608 -5.46 20.84 -1.54
CA ASP A 608 -6.25 21.48 -0.47
C ASP A 608 -5.45 22.56 0.28
N PHE A 609 -4.17 22.31 0.55
CA PHE A 609 -3.33 23.18 1.37
C PHE A 609 -2.16 23.77 0.56
N PRO A 610 -2.35 24.92 -0.12
CA PRO A 610 -1.28 25.58 -0.87
C PRO A 610 -0.12 25.98 0.04
N SER A 611 1.10 25.58 -0.32
CA SER A 611 2.33 25.97 0.39
C SER A 611 3.52 26.10 -0.56
N ALA A 612 4.60 26.73 -0.10
CA ALA A 612 5.86 26.80 -0.85
C ALA A 612 6.59 25.45 -0.95
N ASP A 613 6.19 24.47 -0.15
CA ASP A 613 6.79 23.12 -0.15
C ASP A 613 6.14 22.20 -1.19
N MET A 614 5.00 22.60 -1.78
CA MET A 614 4.30 21.78 -2.77
C MET A 614 5.12 21.57 -4.04
N ASP A 615 4.97 20.40 -4.66
CA ASP A 615 5.62 20.11 -5.93
C ASP A 615 5.13 21.10 -7.01
N PRO A 616 6.04 21.84 -7.65
CA PRO A 616 5.69 22.85 -8.65
C PRO A 616 5.06 22.27 -9.92
N GLN A 617 5.13 20.96 -10.15
CA GLN A 617 4.47 20.27 -11.26
C GLN A 617 2.98 20.00 -10.99
N LEU A 618 2.50 20.20 -9.76
CA LEU A 618 1.08 20.04 -9.44
C LEU A 618 0.29 21.29 -9.88
N GLU A 619 -0.41 21.17 -10.99
CA GLU A 619 -1.29 22.20 -11.52
C GLU A 619 -2.77 21.89 -11.29
N ARG A 620 -3.60 22.93 -11.30
CA ARG A 620 -5.05 22.78 -11.24
C ARG A 620 -5.56 22.20 -12.57
N ALA A 621 -6.06 20.97 -12.56
CA ALA A 621 -6.59 20.34 -13.77
C ALA A 621 -7.89 21.00 -14.28
N GLY A 622 -8.74 21.54 -13.40
CA GLY A 622 -9.98 22.24 -13.78
C GLY A 622 -10.94 21.36 -14.58
N PHE A 623 -11.18 20.14 -14.10
CA PHE A 623 -12.04 19.17 -14.78
C PHE A 623 -13.52 19.56 -14.74
N SER A 624 -14.20 19.34 -15.87
CA SER A 624 -15.67 19.34 -15.91
C SER A 624 -16.22 18.11 -15.20
N PHE A 625 -17.53 18.08 -14.92
CA PHE A 625 -18.18 16.89 -14.35
C PHE A 625 -17.90 15.62 -15.18
N ASP A 626 -18.01 15.71 -16.50
CA ASP A 626 -17.76 14.58 -17.41
C ASP A 626 -16.29 14.16 -17.44
N ASP A 627 -15.35 15.11 -17.36
CA ASP A 627 -13.92 14.81 -17.25
C ASP A 627 -13.64 14.00 -15.98
N LYS A 628 -14.22 14.40 -14.84
CA LYS A 628 -14.03 13.70 -13.55
C LYS A 628 -14.59 12.28 -13.61
N ALA A 629 -15.81 12.12 -14.11
CA ALA A 629 -16.44 10.81 -14.27
C ALA A 629 -15.62 9.89 -15.19
N ALA A 630 -15.05 10.43 -16.28
CA ALA A 630 -14.19 9.68 -17.17
C ALA A 630 -12.89 9.23 -16.47
N VAL A 631 -12.23 10.11 -15.73
CA VAL A 631 -11.01 9.76 -14.97
C VAL A 631 -11.31 8.69 -13.91
N VAL A 632 -12.40 8.82 -13.15
CA VAL A 632 -12.81 7.78 -12.19
C VAL A 632 -13.05 6.43 -12.89
N ALA A 633 -13.71 6.43 -14.05
CA ALA A 633 -13.91 5.21 -14.83
C ALA A 633 -12.56 4.58 -15.24
N PHE A 634 -11.63 5.39 -15.73
CA PHE A 634 -10.27 4.92 -16.06
C PHE A 634 -9.54 4.32 -14.85
N LEU A 635 -9.58 4.97 -13.68
CA LEU A 635 -8.96 4.44 -12.47
C LEU A 635 -9.54 3.07 -12.06
N LYS A 636 -10.86 2.88 -12.22
CA LYS A 636 -11.52 1.57 -12.00
C LYS A 636 -11.11 0.50 -13.03
N SER A 637 -10.54 0.88 -14.18
CA SER A 637 -10.02 -0.07 -15.17
C SER A 637 -8.65 -0.66 -14.78
N LEU A 638 -7.98 -0.08 -13.78
CA LEU A 638 -6.69 -0.52 -13.24
C LEU A 638 -6.83 -1.65 -12.20
N THR A 639 -8.05 -2.12 -11.93
CA THR A 639 -8.32 -3.24 -11.02
C THR A 639 -8.11 -4.57 -11.74
N ASP A 640 -7.32 -5.45 -11.13
CA ASP A 640 -7.19 -6.85 -11.54
C ASP A 640 -8.27 -7.70 -10.84
N GLU A 641 -9.09 -8.42 -11.61
CA GLU A 641 -10.18 -9.22 -11.05
C GLU A 641 -9.68 -10.37 -10.16
N ARG A 642 -8.44 -10.80 -10.32
CA ARG A 642 -7.84 -11.78 -9.40
C ARG A 642 -7.67 -11.22 -7.99
N VAL A 643 -7.39 -9.93 -7.87
CA VAL A 643 -7.30 -9.24 -6.56
C VAL A 643 -8.69 -9.09 -5.96
N ARG A 644 -9.67 -8.66 -6.76
CA ARG A 644 -11.06 -8.50 -6.31
C ARG A 644 -11.60 -9.81 -5.74
N THR A 645 -11.34 -10.92 -6.40
CA THR A 645 -11.82 -12.25 -6.02
C THR A 645 -10.83 -13.02 -5.14
N GLN A 646 -9.68 -12.44 -4.78
CA GLN A 646 -8.66 -13.07 -3.94
C GLN A 646 -8.17 -14.42 -4.51
N SER A 647 -8.19 -14.59 -5.83
CA SER A 647 -7.64 -15.77 -6.51
C SER A 647 -6.12 -15.68 -6.62
N ALA A 648 -5.46 -16.80 -6.86
CA ALA A 648 -4.00 -16.86 -6.92
C ALA A 648 -3.40 -15.78 -7.85
N PRO A 649 -2.32 -15.11 -7.43
CA PRO A 649 -1.51 -15.37 -6.22
C PRO A 649 -2.02 -14.68 -4.94
N PHE A 650 -3.23 -14.12 -4.94
CA PHE A 650 -3.80 -13.34 -3.83
C PHE A 650 -4.64 -14.16 -2.83
N ASP A 651 -4.64 -15.48 -2.97
CA ASP A 651 -5.29 -16.40 -2.03
C ASP A 651 -4.54 -16.43 -0.69
N HIS A 652 -5.22 -16.77 0.40
CA HIS A 652 -4.68 -16.56 1.75
C HIS A 652 -5.28 -17.46 2.84
N PRO A 653 -4.55 -17.70 3.95
CA PRO A 653 -5.10 -18.25 5.19
C PRO A 653 -6.28 -17.43 5.74
N SER A 654 -7.12 -18.02 6.58
CA SER A 654 -8.16 -17.29 7.31
C SER A 654 -7.52 -16.24 8.23
N LEU A 655 -8.23 -15.16 8.54
CA LEU A 655 -7.75 -14.12 9.42
C LEU A 655 -8.85 -13.65 10.36
N VAL A 656 -8.52 -13.31 11.60
CA VAL A 656 -9.44 -12.63 12.51
C VAL A 656 -8.85 -11.27 12.86
N VAL A 657 -9.54 -10.20 12.47
CA VAL A 657 -9.07 -8.82 12.66
C VAL A 657 -9.94 -8.09 13.69
N PRO A 658 -9.34 -7.32 14.61
CA PRO A 658 -10.11 -6.43 15.48
C PRO A 658 -10.77 -5.33 14.65
N ASN A 659 -11.94 -4.87 15.10
CA ASN A 659 -12.76 -3.83 14.48
C ASN A 659 -13.49 -2.99 15.55
N GLY A 660 -12.71 -2.49 16.51
CA GLY A 660 -13.16 -1.59 17.58
C GLY A 660 -13.67 -2.27 18.85
N LEU A 661 -14.06 -1.46 19.83
CA LEU A 661 -14.49 -1.89 21.16
C LEU A 661 -16.01 -1.74 21.32
N THR A 662 -16.62 -2.64 22.09
CA THR A 662 -17.97 -2.46 22.61
C THR A 662 -17.93 -2.47 24.12
N ILE A 663 -18.46 -1.43 24.76
CA ILE A 663 -18.57 -1.35 26.21
C ILE A 663 -20.01 -1.68 26.61
N SER A 664 -20.16 -2.72 27.41
CA SER A 664 -21.45 -3.14 27.97
C SER A 664 -21.31 -3.43 29.45
N ASN A 665 -22.20 -2.90 30.28
CA ASN A 665 -22.21 -3.09 31.74
C ASN A 665 -20.85 -2.83 32.44
N GLY A 666 -20.09 -1.84 31.97
CA GLY A 666 -18.77 -1.52 32.53
C GLY A 666 -17.69 -2.56 32.17
N ALA A 667 -17.85 -3.31 31.07
CA ALA A 667 -16.83 -4.19 30.52
C ALA A 667 -16.67 -3.94 29.01
N GLY A 668 -15.42 -3.69 28.58
CA GLY A 668 -15.06 -3.60 27.16
C GLY A 668 -14.82 -4.98 26.54
N SER A 669 -15.34 -5.21 25.34
CA SER A 669 -15.06 -6.40 24.52
C SER A 669 -14.69 -5.96 23.11
N GLU A 670 -13.58 -6.49 22.59
CA GLU A 670 -13.20 -6.26 21.19
C GLU A 670 -14.22 -6.88 20.24
N GLN A 671 -14.58 -6.15 19.20
CA GLN A 671 -15.33 -6.67 18.06
C GLN A 671 -14.34 -7.24 17.06
N MET A 672 -14.61 -8.43 16.54
CA MET A 672 -13.72 -9.14 15.63
C MET A 672 -14.44 -9.43 14.31
N ILE A 673 -13.73 -9.27 13.18
CA ILE A 673 -14.17 -9.70 11.86
C ILE A 673 -13.36 -10.93 11.48
N THR A 674 -14.04 -12.00 11.09
CA THR A 674 -13.40 -13.21 10.57
C THR A 674 -13.46 -13.25 9.05
N MET A 675 -12.32 -13.39 8.43
CA MET A 675 -12.17 -13.69 7.01
C MET A 675 -11.89 -15.17 6.82
N PRO A 676 -12.64 -15.87 5.97
CA PRO A 676 -12.38 -17.27 5.67
C PRO A 676 -11.04 -17.43 4.93
N ALA A 677 -10.47 -18.62 4.99
CA ALA A 677 -9.35 -18.99 4.12
C ALA A 677 -9.83 -19.04 2.67
N THR A 678 -9.03 -18.49 1.76
CA THR A 678 -9.30 -18.50 0.32
C THR A 678 -8.31 -19.42 -0.37
N GLY A 679 -8.79 -20.31 -1.25
CA GLY A 679 -7.92 -21.15 -2.09
C GLY A 679 -7.56 -20.47 -3.42
N ALA A 680 -6.71 -21.11 -4.22
CA ALA A 680 -6.19 -20.56 -5.47
C ALA A 680 -7.26 -20.12 -6.49
N SER A 681 -8.47 -20.70 -6.44
CA SER A 681 -9.59 -20.32 -7.31
C SER A 681 -10.29 -19.01 -6.90
N GLY A 682 -9.91 -18.43 -5.76
CA GLY A 682 -10.54 -17.23 -5.21
C GLY A 682 -11.81 -17.52 -4.41
N GLY A 683 -12.41 -16.44 -3.90
CA GLY A 683 -13.62 -16.42 -3.11
C GLY A 683 -14.57 -15.30 -3.56
N ALA A 684 -15.41 -14.85 -2.64
CA ALA A 684 -16.32 -13.74 -2.90
C ALA A 684 -15.54 -12.45 -3.22
N PRO A 685 -16.09 -11.55 -4.06
CA PRO A 685 -15.51 -10.24 -4.29
C PRO A 685 -15.32 -9.46 -2.98
N LEU A 686 -14.17 -8.78 -2.83
CA LEU A 686 -13.93 -7.85 -1.73
C LEU A 686 -14.95 -6.71 -1.74
N ALA A 687 -15.51 -6.42 -0.58
CA ALA A 687 -16.34 -5.22 -0.37
C ALA A 687 -15.48 -3.96 -0.47
N LYS A 688 -16.04 -2.89 -1.03
CA LYS A 688 -15.36 -1.59 -1.07
C LYS A 688 -15.51 -0.89 0.28
N PHE A 689 -14.52 -0.10 0.67
CA PHE A 689 -14.55 0.68 1.92
C PHE A 689 -15.85 1.47 2.11
N CYS A 690 -16.30 2.21 1.08
CA CYS A 690 -17.53 2.99 1.16
C CYS A 690 -18.80 2.12 1.33
N GLU A 691 -18.79 0.88 0.84
CA GLU A 691 -19.89 -0.07 1.03
C GLU A 691 -19.92 -0.52 2.49
N SER A 692 -18.74 -0.75 3.08
CA SER A 692 -18.60 -1.03 4.52
C SER A 692 -19.10 0.12 5.40
N LEU A 693 -18.87 1.38 5.00
CA LEU A 693 -19.37 2.57 5.73
C LEU A 693 -20.90 2.72 5.69
N THR A 694 -21.59 2.06 4.77
CA THR A 694 -23.02 2.27 4.50
C THR A 694 -23.87 1.02 4.75
N GLY A 695 -23.27 -0.05 5.31
CA GLY A 695 -23.95 -1.33 5.50
C GLY A 695 -24.30 -2.03 4.18
N GLY A 696 -23.51 -1.80 3.12
CA GLY A 696 -23.66 -2.44 1.81
C GLY A 696 -24.48 -1.64 0.77
N SER A 697 -24.82 -0.38 1.03
CA SER A 697 -25.61 0.44 0.11
C SER A 697 -24.76 1.06 -1.01
N ALA A 698 -24.56 0.33 -2.11
CA ALA A 698 -23.81 0.74 -3.30
C ALA A 698 -24.18 2.12 -3.93
N PRO A 699 -25.45 2.60 -3.93
CA PRO A 699 -25.78 3.90 -4.51
C PRO A 699 -25.09 5.10 -3.86
N ALA A 700 -24.68 4.99 -2.59
CA ALA A 700 -23.99 6.06 -1.87
C ALA A 700 -22.48 6.16 -2.19
N CYS A 701 -21.95 5.20 -2.96
CA CYS A 701 -20.53 5.05 -3.28
C CYS A 701 -20.11 5.58 -4.66
N ASN A 702 -21.05 5.93 -5.54
CA ASN A 702 -20.78 6.26 -6.94
C ASN A 702 -20.77 7.75 -7.23
#